data_AF-A0A1C6BK18-F1
#
_entry.id   AF-A0A1C6BK18-F1
#
_cell.length_a   1.000
_cell.length_b   1.000
_cell.length_c   1.000
_cell.angle_alpha   90.00
_cell.angle_beta   90.00
_cell.angle_gamma   90.00
#
_symmetry.space_group_name_H-M   'P 1'
#
loop_
_entity.id
_entity.type
_entity.pdbx_description
1 polymer ?
#
loop_
_entity_poly.entity_id
_entity_poly.type
_entity_poly.pdbx_seq_one_letter_code
_entity_poly.pdbx_strand_id
1 'polypeptide(L)'
;MELKLDIYDSSFKHIKNIENNLYETTTQLCVAREEAFAFQVMLKSDEKFFCQLGNINDIHYLGLNNKIRIDIEIEESLKNNFKMYFLGYIQNDTKEYIGDQILNQNYMYIKEDQMIWIDGKIPKDFNKDFIQVKVKAYYTSGYETETLLKEEIVKIEVLNHVVKPVKESEFFLDLWQHPCNWARYYEVPYYSEQHFTILDNFLEKMSDLGQKVVDLIVTDYPWAGQRCYEVHENANNLFEMNIVKVLKKDGEVLCDFSNLDKYIDLCFKHKINKEINLFGLVGNWDAFKFGSPLEDYKDAIRINYYDEDRKVFDYIKDKTDFAKYLNLLFSHLESRGLLDITKIIVDEPDNIEVFNENVDFIKKSSGNKDIKYKCAIHHQEFFEKCEINIENLSLNTCELINNINKLDEIKKKLEDRGGYFTWYSCCFPNKLNVFLDSPLIESRLKGWFTYYFNLDGFLRWAYGVWPEDLFKNASYKKEKWKAGDMFLVYPGKDMKPMDSVRCRNLLFGIQDFEILKSMESKLGKEVINKEIERLLGKKSKMKFLGERDIKMNYSISHGEYMTLRKNLINKVNPRSAKPEEFESVINLINKVFRDLRGHKPTMQQEFPLLLNKNNIDNMIVISKDDKIVSDVNYLIQDVTIQGNDIKVAAIGAVCTDPDYEGNRYSSTILDYVEEKMFNDGVDMVSISGTRTLYTRRNCSLVKNCYRYTTYPKDIVIDLEVKEYDESYLNEMIEIYNQNSTRFLRTKNQFKVLLESATIPWGNFTYKKLVVLKENKLIGYIVLRIINEEILIGEIREIYINSKYNYEVVQYIANKYNLEYIVQSVHIKDFINQPDNFDKKELSYLDGSIKIINYEKLCRNLNGYFKQYVDEDFVDEIEFKTIDKKYIIRYKDEELIIDDIDKLNKLFLEGKEVIENELEDLKIISKFIKSVFPINFVWTSNLNYQ
;
A
#
# COMPACT_ATOMS: atom_id res chain seq x y z
N MET A 1 -37.34 15.32 27.64
CA MET A 1 -36.52 14.40 26.84
C MET A 1 -35.06 14.52 27.23
N GLU A 2 -34.57 13.52 27.94
CA GLU A 2 -33.15 13.28 28.14
C GLU A 2 -32.65 12.37 27.00
N LEU A 3 -31.55 12.76 26.36
CA LEU A 3 -30.93 11.99 25.28
C LEU A 3 -29.46 11.74 25.62
N LYS A 4 -29.06 10.47 25.59
CA LYS A 4 -27.66 10.04 25.71
C LYS A 4 -27.13 9.58 24.35
N LEU A 5 -25.90 9.97 24.05
CA LEU A 5 -25.13 9.55 22.88
C LEU A 5 -23.88 8.83 23.38
N ASP A 6 -23.85 7.50 23.31
CA ASP A 6 -22.66 6.72 23.64
C ASP A 6 -21.96 6.26 22.35
N ILE A 7 -20.66 6.50 22.25
CA ILE A 7 -19.86 6.15 21.07
C ILE A 7 -19.12 4.84 21.30
N TYR A 8 -19.23 3.91 20.37
CA TYR A 8 -18.57 2.62 20.39
C TYR A 8 -17.77 2.39 19.10
N ASP A 9 -16.77 1.51 19.14
CA ASP A 9 -16.05 1.13 17.93
C ASP A 9 -16.89 0.22 17.00
N SER A 10 -16.35 -0.02 15.80
CA SER A 10 -16.99 -0.84 14.76
C SER A 10 -17.26 -2.30 15.15
N SER A 11 -16.65 -2.81 16.22
CA SER A 11 -16.78 -4.19 16.70
C SER A 11 -17.80 -4.34 17.84
N PHE A 12 -18.44 -3.26 18.28
CA PHE A 12 -19.51 -3.36 19.27
C PHE A 12 -20.72 -4.10 18.71
N LYS A 13 -21.13 -5.17 19.37
CA LYS A 13 -22.33 -5.95 19.02
C LYS A 13 -23.46 -5.60 19.99
N HIS A 14 -24.40 -4.78 19.54
CA HIS A 14 -25.56 -4.44 20.35
C HIS A 14 -26.64 -5.53 20.29
N ILE A 15 -27.19 -5.87 21.46
CA ILE A 15 -28.33 -6.77 21.62
C ILE A 15 -29.41 -6.01 22.39
N LYS A 16 -30.61 -5.91 21.83
CA LYS A 16 -31.70 -5.18 22.49
C LYS A 16 -32.00 -5.75 23.86
N ASN A 17 -32.23 -4.88 24.84
CA ASN A 17 -32.61 -5.22 26.21
C ASN A 17 -31.58 -6.04 27.00
N ILE A 18 -30.33 -6.09 26.54
CA ILE A 18 -29.21 -6.73 27.25
C ILE A 18 -28.08 -5.72 27.41
N GLU A 19 -27.72 -5.40 28.65
CA GLU A 19 -26.54 -4.58 28.92
C GLU A 19 -25.26 -5.38 28.66
N ASN A 20 -24.41 -4.87 27.78
CA ASN A 20 -23.17 -5.53 27.40
C ASN A 20 -21.96 -4.82 28.04
N ASN A 21 -21.58 -5.27 29.24
CA ASN A 21 -20.47 -4.70 30.02
C ASN A 21 -19.07 -5.05 29.47
N LEU A 22 -18.98 -5.78 28.35
CA LEU A 22 -17.70 -6.18 27.75
C LEU A 22 -17.07 -5.11 26.85
N TYR A 23 -17.81 -4.04 26.52
CA TYR A 23 -17.37 -3.01 25.58
C TYR A 23 -17.38 -1.64 26.24
N GLU A 24 -16.29 -0.90 26.03
CA GLU A 24 -16.13 0.46 26.53
C GLU A 24 -16.48 1.49 25.47
N THR A 25 -16.99 2.65 25.90
CA THR A 25 -17.19 3.78 25.00
C THR A 25 -15.85 4.36 24.55
N THR A 26 -15.75 4.81 23.31
CA THR A 26 -14.54 5.42 22.76
C THR A 26 -14.81 6.81 22.20
N THR A 27 -13.86 7.73 22.38
CA THR A 27 -13.85 9.05 21.72
C THR A 27 -12.61 9.24 20.84
N GLN A 28 -11.80 8.19 20.69
CA GLN A 28 -10.55 8.22 19.95
C GLN A 28 -10.45 7.03 19.00
N LEU A 29 -10.13 7.31 17.74
CA LEU A 29 -9.90 6.32 16.70
C LEU A 29 -8.55 6.62 16.02
N CYS A 30 -7.94 5.61 15.39
CA CYS A 30 -6.78 5.79 14.54
C CYS A 30 -6.99 5.10 13.19
N VAL A 31 -6.74 5.82 12.10
CA VAL A 31 -7.09 5.40 10.74
C VAL A 31 -5.99 5.83 9.78
N ALA A 32 -5.57 4.96 8.87
CA ALA A 32 -4.64 5.30 7.79
C ALA A 32 -5.37 5.94 6.59
N ARG A 33 -4.63 6.60 5.70
CA ARG A 33 -5.20 7.14 4.46
C ARG A 33 -5.60 6.00 3.53
N GLU A 34 -6.64 6.21 2.74
CA GLU A 34 -7.36 5.21 1.95
C GLU A 34 -8.03 4.07 2.74
N GLU A 35 -7.94 4.06 4.08
CA GLU A 35 -8.62 3.07 4.92
C GLU A 35 -10.12 3.39 5.05
N ALA A 36 -10.99 2.45 4.72
CA ALA A 36 -12.38 2.48 5.13
C ALA A 36 -12.48 2.08 6.61
N PHE A 37 -13.27 2.81 7.40
CA PHE A 37 -13.46 2.55 8.82
C PHE A 37 -14.89 2.87 9.24
N ALA A 38 -15.23 2.55 10.48
CA ALA A 38 -16.51 2.93 11.06
C ALA A 38 -16.44 3.04 12.58
N PHE A 39 -17.46 3.68 13.14
CA PHE A 39 -17.81 3.64 14.56
C PHE A 39 -19.33 3.69 14.71
N GLN A 40 -19.82 3.49 15.92
CA GLN A 40 -21.24 3.39 16.19
C GLN A 40 -21.67 4.37 17.27
N VAL A 41 -22.89 4.89 17.17
CA VAL A 41 -23.50 5.81 18.12
C VAL A 41 -24.78 5.18 18.66
N MET A 42 -24.84 4.97 19.97
CA MET A 42 -26.05 4.53 20.66
C MET A 42 -26.89 5.75 21.03
N LEU A 43 -28.15 5.76 20.59
CA LEU A 43 -29.17 6.69 21.02
C LEU A 43 -29.97 6.06 22.16
N LYS A 44 -29.95 6.67 23.35
CA LYS A 44 -30.84 6.30 24.48
C LYS A 44 -31.66 7.48 24.92
N SER A 45 -32.96 7.29 25.11
CA SER A 45 -33.85 8.33 25.63
C SER A 45 -34.93 7.77 26.53
N ASP A 46 -35.39 8.61 27.45
CA ASP A 46 -36.54 8.38 28.32
C ASP A 46 -37.89 8.52 27.59
N GLU A 47 -37.90 9.14 26.41
CA GLU A 47 -39.10 9.38 25.60
C GLU A 47 -38.99 8.74 24.21
N LYS A 48 -40.14 8.51 23.56
CA LYS A 48 -40.21 8.03 22.17
C LYS A 48 -40.16 9.21 21.22
N PHE A 49 -39.42 9.09 20.12
CA PHE A 49 -39.21 10.21 19.21
C PHE A 49 -39.04 9.77 17.76
N PHE A 50 -39.29 10.69 16.84
CA PHE A 50 -38.96 10.52 15.43
C PHE A 50 -37.53 10.97 15.18
N CYS A 51 -36.67 10.06 14.72
CA CYS A 51 -35.27 10.33 14.47
C CYS A 51 -35.00 10.47 12.97
N GLN A 52 -34.15 11.42 12.60
CA GLN A 52 -33.70 11.66 11.23
C GLN A 52 -32.18 11.78 11.16
N LEU A 53 -31.58 11.36 10.05
CA LEU A 53 -30.14 11.44 9.82
C LEU A 53 -29.83 12.51 8.75
N GLY A 54 -28.86 13.39 9.06
CA GLY A 54 -28.36 14.42 8.16
C GLY A 54 -29.28 15.64 8.05
N ASN A 55 -29.21 16.32 6.90
CA ASN A 55 -29.99 17.54 6.63
C ASN A 55 -31.33 17.22 5.95
N ILE A 56 -32.17 16.44 6.64
CA ILE A 56 -33.52 16.08 6.20
C ILE A 56 -34.51 16.60 7.24
N ASN A 57 -35.64 17.13 6.77
CA ASN A 57 -36.74 17.57 7.61
C ASN A 57 -38.03 16.88 7.14
N ASP A 58 -38.41 15.82 7.82
CA ASP A 58 -39.61 15.01 7.53
C ASP A 58 -40.47 14.92 8.80
N ILE A 59 -41.69 14.43 8.65
CA ILE A 59 -42.63 14.25 9.74
C ILE A 59 -43.06 12.80 9.87
N HIS A 60 -43.26 12.35 11.10
CA HIS A 60 -43.78 11.01 11.34
C HIS A 60 -45.27 10.93 10.99
N TYR A 61 -45.79 9.75 10.64
CA TYR A 61 -47.22 9.57 10.35
C TYR A 61 -48.15 9.87 11.55
N LEU A 62 -47.60 9.87 12.76
CA LEU A 62 -48.29 10.29 13.99
C LEU A 62 -48.29 11.82 14.20
N GLY A 63 -47.81 12.60 13.24
CA GLY A 63 -47.79 14.07 13.30
C GLY A 63 -46.50 14.65 13.91
N LEU A 64 -46.62 15.88 14.42
CA LEU A 64 -45.52 16.72 14.92
C LEU A 64 -45.09 16.36 16.36
N ASN A 65 -44.70 15.09 16.56
CA ASN A 65 -44.17 14.62 17.84
C ASN A 65 -42.72 15.08 18.05
N ASN A 66 -42.16 14.77 19.22
CA ASN A 66 -40.75 14.95 19.53
C ASN A 66 -39.87 14.40 18.40
N LYS A 67 -39.00 15.26 17.87
CA LYS A 67 -38.13 14.95 16.74
C LYS A 67 -36.68 15.17 17.14
N ILE A 68 -35.84 14.21 16.81
CA ILE A 68 -34.39 14.32 16.89
C ILE A 68 -33.79 14.23 15.49
N ARG A 69 -32.94 15.17 15.13
CA ARG A 69 -32.11 15.08 13.93
C ARG A 69 -30.66 14.87 14.36
N ILE A 70 -30.06 13.78 13.92
CA ILE A 70 -28.64 13.48 14.11
C ILE A 70 -27.88 13.97 12.89
N ASP A 71 -26.87 14.81 13.13
CA ASP A 71 -26.00 15.36 12.11
C ASP A 71 -24.53 15.11 12.45
N ILE A 72 -23.67 15.16 11.43
CA ILE A 72 -22.22 15.13 11.62
C ILE A 72 -21.61 16.42 11.11
N GLU A 73 -20.89 17.12 11.98
CA GLU A 73 -20.04 18.24 11.60
C GLU A 73 -18.59 17.74 11.49
N ILE A 74 -18.01 17.92 10.31
CA ILE A 74 -16.64 17.56 9.95
C ILE A 74 -16.12 18.59 8.94
N GLU A 75 -14.82 18.58 8.67
CA GLU A 75 -14.21 19.41 7.64
C GLU A 75 -14.85 19.20 6.26
N GLU A 76 -15.09 20.29 5.51
CA GLU A 76 -15.84 20.26 4.24
C GLU A 76 -15.19 19.32 3.20
N SER A 77 -13.86 19.19 3.20
CA SER A 77 -13.13 18.27 2.33
C SER A 77 -13.43 16.79 2.57
N LEU A 78 -13.97 16.44 3.74
CA LEU A 78 -14.28 15.07 4.15
C LEU A 78 -15.79 14.78 4.18
N LYS A 79 -16.65 15.77 3.98
CA LYS A 79 -18.10 15.64 4.17
C LYS A 79 -18.73 14.53 3.31
N ASN A 80 -18.24 14.33 2.09
CA ASN A 80 -18.74 13.28 1.18
C ASN A 80 -18.18 11.89 1.48
N ASN A 81 -17.22 11.78 2.40
CA ASN A 81 -16.53 10.55 2.76
C ASN A 81 -17.14 9.84 3.97
N PHE A 82 -18.12 10.46 4.64
CA PHE A 82 -18.78 9.92 5.81
C PHE A 82 -20.28 9.78 5.57
N LYS A 83 -20.87 8.68 6.00
CA LYS A 83 -22.33 8.47 5.93
C LYS A 83 -22.84 7.84 7.22
N MET A 84 -24.08 8.16 7.55
CA MET A 84 -24.77 7.65 8.73
C MET A 84 -25.90 6.73 8.29
N TYR A 85 -26.08 5.64 9.02
CA TYR A 85 -27.13 4.65 8.79
C TYR A 85 -27.72 4.21 10.12
N PHE A 86 -29.02 3.95 10.16
CA PHE A 86 -29.57 3.20 11.28
C PHE A 86 -29.12 1.73 11.20
N LEU A 87 -28.83 1.12 12.35
CA LEU A 87 -28.72 -0.33 12.43
C LEU A 87 -30.08 -0.98 12.62
N GLY A 88 -30.42 -1.92 11.75
CA GLY A 88 -31.58 -2.79 11.88
C GLY A 88 -31.26 -3.99 12.78
N TYR A 89 -32.31 -4.49 13.42
CA TYR A 89 -32.24 -5.61 14.35
C TYR A 89 -32.94 -6.83 13.78
N ILE A 90 -32.32 -7.99 13.95
CA ILE A 90 -32.83 -9.27 13.48
C ILE A 90 -32.86 -10.28 14.62
N GLN A 91 -33.88 -11.14 14.63
CA GLN A 91 -34.00 -12.21 15.62
C GLN A 91 -33.07 -13.38 15.28
N ASN A 92 -32.25 -13.80 16.25
CA ASN A 92 -31.36 -14.97 16.14
C ASN A 92 -32.01 -16.28 16.67
N ASP A 93 -31.24 -17.36 16.73
CA ASP A 93 -31.71 -18.68 17.21
C ASP A 93 -32.20 -18.67 18.68
N THR A 94 -31.69 -17.76 19.51
CA THR A 94 -32.08 -17.58 20.92
C THR A 94 -33.25 -16.60 21.12
N LYS A 95 -33.84 -16.11 20.02
CA LYS A 95 -34.92 -15.13 19.98
C LYS A 95 -34.54 -13.72 20.41
N GLU A 96 -33.26 -13.43 20.52
CA GLU A 96 -32.71 -12.10 20.83
C GLU A 96 -32.63 -11.24 19.57
N TYR A 97 -32.81 -9.93 19.72
CA TYR A 97 -32.71 -8.97 18.61
C TYR A 97 -31.32 -8.39 18.53
N ILE A 98 -30.60 -8.77 17.48
CA ILE A 98 -29.20 -8.48 17.26
C ILE A 98 -29.06 -7.34 16.25
N GLY A 99 -28.33 -6.27 16.61
CA GLY A 99 -27.99 -5.20 15.69
C GLY A 99 -26.98 -5.71 14.65
N ASP A 100 -27.39 -5.78 13.39
CA ASP A 100 -26.54 -6.35 12.33
C ASP A 100 -26.72 -5.68 10.97
N GLN A 101 -27.96 -5.33 10.60
CA GLN A 101 -28.30 -4.76 9.30
C GLN A 101 -27.89 -3.29 9.23
N ILE A 102 -27.18 -2.86 8.18
CA ILE A 102 -26.95 -1.44 7.91
C ILE A 102 -28.08 -0.96 6.98
N LEU A 103 -29.02 -0.18 7.51
CA LEU A 103 -30.25 0.19 6.80
C LEU A 103 -30.05 1.40 5.87
N ASN A 104 -30.62 1.33 4.66
CA ASN A 104 -30.65 2.43 3.69
C ASN A 104 -31.77 3.47 3.96
N GLN A 105 -32.24 3.60 5.21
CA GLN A 105 -33.29 4.55 5.59
C GLN A 105 -32.72 5.70 6.40
N ASN A 106 -33.20 6.92 6.14
CA ASN A 106 -32.70 8.13 6.80
C ASN A 106 -33.59 8.64 7.94
N TYR A 107 -34.68 7.95 8.24
CA TYR A 107 -35.54 8.27 9.37
C TYR A 107 -36.10 7.00 10.03
N MET A 108 -36.41 7.08 11.32
CA MET A 108 -36.96 5.97 12.11
C MET A 108 -37.73 6.50 13.31
N TYR A 109 -38.86 5.88 13.66
CA TYR A 109 -39.50 6.12 14.96
C TYR A 109 -38.87 5.23 16.02
N ILE A 110 -38.19 5.86 16.98
CA ILE A 110 -37.40 5.20 18.01
C ILE A 110 -38.25 5.04 19.27
N LYS A 111 -38.39 3.79 19.73
CA LYS A 111 -39.17 3.43 20.92
C LYS A 111 -38.31 3.01 22.12
N GLU A 112 -37.05 2.68 21.85
CA GLU A 112 -36.05 2.07 22.75
C GLU A 112 -34.67 2.31 22.13
N ASP A 113 -33.60 1.94 22.83
CA ASP A 113 -32.20 2.11 22.42
C ASP A 113 -31.94 1.77 20.93
N GLN A 114 -31.32 2.67 20.18
CA GLN A 114 -31.12 2.52 18.73
C GLN A 114 -29.68 2.86 18.35
N MET A 115 -29.07 2.01 17.52
CA MET A 115 -27.71 2.23 17.05
C MET A 115 -27.72 2.95 15.70
N ILE A 116 -26.77 3.86 15.53
CA ILE A 116 -26.39 4.46 14.26
C ILE A 116 -24.98 3.97 13.93
N TRP A 117 -24.80 3.51 12.69
CA TRP A 117 -23.50 3.19 12.11
C TRP A 117 -22.99 4.38 11.31
N ILE A 118 -21.76 4.80 11.55
CA ILE A 118 -21.11 5.88 10.81
C ILE A 118 -19.91 5.29 10.08
N ASP A 119 -19.97 5.22 8.75
CA ASP A 119 -18.83 4.86 7.91
C ASP A 119 -17.99 6.09 7.56
N GLY A 120 -16.70 5.86 7.29
CA GLY A 120 -15.76 6.90 6.91
C GLY A 120 -14.66 6.33 6.02
N LYS A 121 -14.08 7.17 5.16
CA LYS A 121 -12.84 6.88 4.42
C LYS A 121 -11.97 8.12 4.32
N ILE A 122 -10.74 8.04 4.80
CA ILE A 122 -9.80 9.18 4.70
C ILE A 122 -9.16 9.18 3.29
N PRO A 123 -9.27 10.26 2.50
CA PRO A 123 -8.64 10.34 1.19
C PRO A 123 -7.11 10.17 1.23
N LYS A 124 -6.55 9.61 0.16
CA LYS A 124 -5.09 9.43 -0.03
C LYS A 124 -4.26 10.70 0.22
N ASP A 125 -4.77 11.85 -0.22
CA ASP A 125 -4.11 13.16 -0.23
C ASP A 125 -4.42 13.99 1.03
N PHE A 126 -5.15 13.44 2.01
CA PHE A 126 -5.41 14.12 3.27
C PHE A 126 -4.10 14.35 4.04
N ASN A 127 -3.88 15.58 4.51
CA ASN A 127 -2.57 16.06 4.99
C ASN A 127 -2.54 16.47 6.46
N LYS A 128 -3.65 16.34 7.20
CA LYS A 128 -3.68 16.63 8.65
C LYS A 128 -3.53 15.35 9.46
N ASP A 129 -2.88 15.49 10.62
CA ASP A 129 -2.67 14.38 11.55
C ASP A 129 -3.92 14.02 12.37
N PHE A 130 -4.90 14.93 12.46
CA PHE A 130 -6.10 14.73 13.26
C PHE A 130 -7.36 15.29 12.58
N ILE A 131 -8.47 14.60 12.78
CA ILE A 131 -9.82 14.99 12.37
C ILE A 131 -10.72 14.99 13.61
N GLN A 132 -11.62 15.95 13.69
CA GLN A 132 -12.70 15.97 14.68
C GLN A 132 -14.03 15.76 13.97
N VAL A 133 -14.75 14.72 14.37
CA VAL A 133 -16.13 14.47 13.94
C VAL A 133 -17.03 14.80 15.12
N LYS A 134 -17.89 15.80 14.97
CA LYS A 134 -18.88 16.15 16.00
C LYS A 134 -20.21 15.54 15.62
N VAL A 135 -20.69 14.62 16.45
CA VAL A 135 -22.03 14.03 16.33
C VAL A 135 -22.98 14.92 17.10
N LYS A 136 -23.91 15.56 16.39
CA LYS A 136 -24.84 16.55 16.94
C LYS A 136 -26.26 16.01 16.90
N ALA A 137 -26.93 16.01 18.05
CA ALA A 137 -28.34 15.72 18.16
C ALA A 137 -29.11 17.01 18.36
N TYR A 138 -29.99 17.31 17.41
CA TYR A 138 -30.85 18.46 17.44
C TYR A 138 -32.28 18.05 17.79
N TYR A 139 -32.95 18.82 18.65
CA TYR A 139 -34.32 18.57 19.09
C TYR A 139 -35.29 19.60 18.52
N THR A 140 -36.47 19.14 18.13
CA THR A 140 -37.61 19.97 17.76
C THR A 140 -38.90 19.37 18.33
N SER A 141 -39.81 20.24 18.78
CA SER A 141 -41.20 19.88 19.10
C SER A 141 -42.16 20.76 18.31
N GLY A 142 -43.19 20.18 17.70
CA GLY A 142 -44.20 20.96 16.97
C GLY A 142 -43.60 21.77 15.82
N TYR A 143 -43.80 23.10 15.89
CA TYR A 143 -43.34 24.10 14.93
C TYR A 143 -42.16 24.93 15.46
N GLU A 144 -41.57 24.55 16.58
CA GLU A 144 -40.48 25.30 17.20
C GLU A 144 -39.21 25.26 16.34
N THR A 145 -38.34 26.26 16.52
CA THR A 145 -37.00 26.24 15.93
C THR A 145 -36.21 25.10 16.54
N GLU A 146 -35.50 24.36 15.69
CA GLU A 146 -34.63 23.28 16.12
C GLU A 146 -33.50 23.80 17.03
N THR A 147 -33.20 23.08 18.11
CA THR A 147 -32.15 23.43 19.09
C THR A 147 -31.14 22.30 19.25
N LEU A 148 -29.87 22.61 19.47
CA LEU A 148 -28.85 21.60 19.76
C LEU A 148 -29.10 21.03 21.16
N LEU A 149 -29.46 19.75 21.25
CA LEU A 149 -29.73 19.06 22.50
C LEU A 149 -28.46 18.42 23.09
N LYS A 150 -27.63 17.81 22.23
CA LYS A 150 -26.42 17.08 22.64
C LYS A 150 -25.37 17.10 21.54
N GLU A 151 -24.09 17.12 21.93
CA GLU A 151 -22.94 17.01 21.04
C GLU A 151 -21.93 16.05 21.66
N GLU A 152 -21.39 15.13 20.85
CA GLU A 152 -20.25 14.28 21.21
C GLU A 152 -19.16 14.40 20.15
N ILE A 153 -17.90 14.36 20.57
CA ILE A 153 -16.74 14.57 19.68
C ILE A 153 -15.92 13.29 19.60
N VAL A 154 -15.74 12.81 18.37
CA VAL A 154 -14.82 11.70 18.05
C VAL A 154 -13.57 12.29 17.42
N LYS A 155 -12.43 12.08 18.07
CA LYS A 155 -11.10 12.46 17.54
C LYS A 155 -10.53 11.28 16.76
N ILE A 156 -10.14 11.52 15.52
CA ILE A 156 -9.53 10.51 14.64
C ILE A 156 -8.10 10.95 14.37
N GLU A 157 -7.13 10.14 14.81
CA GLU A 157 -5.72 10.27 14.42
C GLU A 157 -5.52 9.66 13.04
N VAL A 158 -4.96 10.44 12.11
CA VAL A 158 -4.63 9.99 10.77
C VAL A 158 -3.20 9.46 10.79
N LEU A 159 -3.06 8.15 10.65
CA LEU A 159 -1.77 7.48 10.62
C LEU A 159 -1.04 7.81 9.30
N ASN A 160 0.27 8.06 9.37
CA ASN A 160 1.11 8.30 8.19
C ASN A 160 1.36 7.00 7.42
N HIS A 161 0.30 6.43 6.85
CA HIS A 161 0.31 5.24 6.03
C HIS A 161 -0.82 5.37 5.01
N VAL A 162 -0.65 4.78 3.83
CA VAL A 162 -1.69 4.72 2.80
C VAL A 162 -1.99 3.25 2.56
N VAL A 163 -3.21 2.84 2.86
CA VAL A 163 -3.68 1.46 2.66
C VAL A 163 -3.89 1.23 1.17
N LYS A 164 -3.48 0.07 0.68
CA LYS A 164 -3.73 -0.33 -0.70
C LYS A 164 -5.25 -0.49 -0.91
N PRO A 165 -5.83 0.02 -2.03
CA PRO A 165 -7.23 -0.22 -2.32
C PRO A 165 -7.56 -1.71 -2.32
N VAL A 166 -8.68 -2.11 -1.69
CA VAL A 166 -9.04 -3.54 -1.52
C VAL A 166 -9.23 -4.27 -2.85
N LYS A 167 -9.63 -3.57 -3.92
CA LYS A 167 -9.69 -4.13 -5.28
C LYS A 167 -8.32 -4.59 -5.80
N GLU A 168 -7.25 -3.95 -5.33
CA GLU A 168 -5.86 -4.26 -5.68
C GLU A 168 -5.16 -5.12 -4.60
N SER A 169 -5.83 -5.40 -3.49
CA SER A 169 -5.36 -6.26 -2.39
C SER A 169 -4.92 -7.64 -2.90
N GLU A 170 -3.86 -8.16 -2.28
CA GLU A 170 -3.36 -9.52 -2.52
C GLU A 170 -4.23 -10.57 -1.82
N PHE A 171 -5.04 -10.16 -0.83
CA PHE A 171 -6.01 -11.02 -0.16
C PHE A 171 -6.98 -11.70 -1.15
N PHE A 172 -6.95 -13.02 -1.19
CA PHE A 172 -7.77 -13.85 -2.07
C PHE A 172 -9.13 -14.17 -1.43
N LEU A 173 -10.09 -13.28 -1.63
CA LEU A 173 -11.45 -13.45 -1.10
C LEU A 173 -12.33 -14.28 -2.06
N ASP A 174 -12.95 -15.32 -1.51
CA ASP A 174 -13.92 -16.18 -2.21
C ASP A 174 -15.23 -16.31 -1.42
N LEU A 175 -16.23 -15.49 -1.77
CA LEU A 175 -17.58 -15.55 -1.23
C LEU A 175 -18.52 -16.16 -2.27
N TRP A 176 -19.15 -17.30 -1.96
CA TRP A 176 -19.95 -17.98 -2.98
C TRP A 176 -21.21 -17.21 -3.36
N GLN A 177 -21.46 -17.11 -4.66
CA GLN A 177 -22.66 -16.47 -5.23
C GLN A 177 -23.83 -17.45 -5.37
N HIS A 178 -25.06 -16.97 -5.12
CA HIS A 178 -26.29 -17.77 -5.18
C HIS A 178 -27.37 -17.08 -6.03
N PRO A 179 -27.18 -16.97 -7.37
CA PRO A 179 -28.03 -16.19 -8.25
C PRO A 179 -29.51 -16.59 -8.21
N CYS A 180 -29.83 -17.89 -8.20
CA CYS A 180 -31.23 -18.33 -8.24
C CYS A 180 -31.95 -18.00 -6.93
N ASN A 181 -31.28 -18.08 -5.78
CA ASN A 181 -31.84 -17.59 -4.51
C ASN A 181 -32.16 -16.10 -4.57
N TRP A 182 -31.28 -15.27 -5.14
CA TRP A 182 -31.50 -13.83 -5.27
C TRP A 182 -32.69 -13.53 -6.19
N ALA A 183 -32.76 -14.17 -7.36
CA ALA A 183 -33.90 -14.04 -8.27
C ALA A 183 -35.24 -14.37 -7.59
N ARG A 184 -35.28 -15.48 -6.82
CA ARG A 184 -36.49 -15.89 -6.10
C ARG A 184 -36.89 -14.89 -5.02
N TYR A 185 -35.93 -14.38 -4.26
CA TYR A 185 -36.21 -13.42 -3.19
C TYR A 185 -36.81 -12.11 -3.73
N TYR A 186 -36.35 -11.67 -4.91
CA TYR A 186 -36.90 -10.50 -5.61
C TYR A 186 -38.06 -10.81 -6.54
N GLU A 187 -38.54 -12.06 -6.58
CA GLU A 187 -39.65 -12.52 -7.42
C GLU A 187 -39.48 -12.22 -8.92
N VAL A 188 -38.25 -12.32 -9.44
CA VAL A 188 -37.95 -12.10 -10.87
C VAL A 188 -37.58 -13.41 -11.58
N PRO A 189 -37.86 -13.53 -12.91
CA PRO A 189 -37.47 -14.72 -13.67
C PRO A 189 -35.94 -14.89 -13.73
N TYR A 190 -35.47 -16.14 -13.67
CA TYR A 190 -34.05 -16.46 -13.78
C TYR A 190 -33.45 -15.92 -15.07
N TYR A 191 -32.34 -15.19 -14.89
CA TYR A 191 -31.54 -14.59 -15.96
C TYR A 191 -32.33 -13.67 -16.90
N SER A 192 -33.43 -13.08 -16.42
CA SER A 192 -34.07 -11.92 -17.06
C SER A 192 -33.20 -10.67 -16.94
N GLU A 193 -33.51 -9.61 -17.70
CA GLU A 193 -32.82 -8.33 -17.57
C GLU A 193 -32.91 -7.74 -16.14
N GLN A 194 -34.05 -7.93 -15.46
CA GLN A 194 -34.19 -7.54 -14.06
C GLN A 194 -33.28 -8.36 -13.14
N HIS A 195 -33.16 -9.67 -13.38
CA HIS A 195 -32.23 -10.51 -12.63
C HIS A 195 -30.78 -10.08 -12.87
N PHE A 196 -30.38 -9.80 -14.11
CA PHE A 196 -29.04 -9.29 -14.40
C PHE A 196 -28.75 -7.92 -13.76
N THR A 197 -29.78 -7.08 -13.57
CA THR A 197 -29.65 -5.83 -12.81
C THR A 197 -29.33 -6.11 -11.33
N ILE A 198 -30.02 -7.08 -10.71
CA ILE A 198 -29.71 -7.53 -9.36
C ILE A 198 -28.28 -8.09 -9.28
N LEU A 199 -27.90 -8.95 -10.23
CA LEU A 199 -26.55 -9.52 -10.26
C LEU A 199 -25.47 -8.44 -10.38
N ASP A 200 -25.67 -7.42 -11.22
CA ASP A 200 -24.73 -6.30 -11.39
C ASP A 200 -24.52 -5.54 -10.07
N ASN A 201 -25.61 -5.23 -9.37
CA ASN A 201 -25.59 -4.56 -8.06
C ASN A 201 -24.85 -5.39 -6.99
N PHE A 202 -25.05 -6.71 -6.99
CA PHE A 202 -24.41 -7.60 -6.02
C PHE A 202 -22.92 -7.76 -6.32
N LEU A 203 -22.55 -7.97 -7.58
CA LEU A 203 -21.16 -8.09 -8.02
C LEU A 203 -20.37 -6.80 -7.79
N GLU A 204 -20.98 -5.62 -7.97
CA GLU A 204 -20.34 -4.34 -7.61
C GLU A 204 -19.94 -4.31 -6.12
N LYS A 205 -20.85 -4.71 -5.24
CA LYS A 205 -20.62 -4.71 -3.78
C LYS A 205 -19.63 -5.78 -3.35
N MET A 206 -19.65 -6.95 -3.98
CA MET A 206 -18.63 -7.99 -3.76
C MET A 206 -17.24 -7.52 -4.23
N SER A 207 -17.16 -6.78 -5.34
CA SER A 207 -15.92 -6.17 -5.82
C SER A 207 -15.38 -5.14 -4.83
N ASP A 208 -16.24 -4.30 -4.24
CA ASP A 208 -15.85 -3.36 -3.18
C ASP A 208 -15.27 -4.05 -1.93
N LEU A 209 -15.65 -5.32 -1.67
CA LEU A 209 -15.07 -6.17 -0.62
C LEU A 209 -13.79 -6.90 -1.03
N GLY A 210 -13.43 -6.88 -2.32
CA GLY A 210 -12.24 -7.54 -2.85
C GLY A 210 -12.46 -8.97 -3.36
N GLN A 211 -13.71 -9.36 -3.67
CA GLN A 211 -14.04 -10.66 -4.28
C GLN A 211 -13.16 -10.92 -5.51
N LYS A 212 -12.58 -12.12 -5.61
CA LYS A 212 -11.68 -12.51 -6.70
C LYS A 212 -12.27 -13.56 -7.65
N VAL A 213 -13.24 -14.33 -7.17
CA VAL A 213 -13.71 -15.57 -7.79
C VAL A 213 -15.11 -15.42 -8.38
N VAL A 214 -15.32 -15.97 -9.58
CA VAL A 214 -16.61 -16.11 -10.25
C VAL A 214 -17.14 -17.51 -10.03
N ASP A 215 -18.38 -17.66 -9.57
CA ASP A 215 -19.01 -18.96 -9.35
C ASP A 215 -20.08 -19.23 -10.41
N LEU A 216 -19.89 -20.33 -11.14
CA LEU A 216 -20.80 -20.80 -12.17
C LEU A 216 -21.43 -22.12 -11.72
N ILE A 217 -22.75 -22.10 -11.53
CA ILE A 217 -23.53 -23.31 -11.29
C ILE A 217 -23.85 -23.95 -12.64
N VAL A 218 -23.17 -25.06 -12.96
CA VAL A 218 -23.25 -25.71 -14.28
C VAL A 218 -23.98 -27.05 -14.25
N THR A 219 -24.65 -27.38 -13.15
CA THR A 219 -25.60 -28.49 -13.04
C THR A 219 -26.75 -28.07 -12.12
N ASP A 220 -27.87 -28.77 -12.21
CA ASP A 220 -29.04 -28.49 -11.39
C ASP A 220 -28.87 -29.08 -9.98
N TYR A 221 -29.19 -28.26 -8.98
CA TYR A 221 -29.31 -28.68 -7.58
C TYR A 221 -28.01 -29.30 -7.00
N PRO A 222 -26.82 -28.71 -7.23
CA PRO A 222 -25.56 -29.33 -6.81
C PRO A 222 -25.45 -29.50 -5.30
N TRP A 223 -26.09 -28.59 -4.53
CA TRP A 223 -26.13 -28.63 -3.07
C TRP A 223 -27.38 -29.33 -2.49
N ALA A 224 -28.10 -30.16 -3.27
CA ALA A 224 -29.29 -30.87 -2.77
C ALA A 224 -29.02 -31.70 -1.49
N GLY A 225 -27.78 -32.18 -1.30
CA GLY A 225 -27.34 -32.90 -0.11
C GLY A 225 -27.34 -32.10 1.19
N GLN A 226 -27.49 -30.78 1.12
CA GLN A 226 -27.77 -29.95 2.29
C GLN A 226 -29.15 -30.25 2.88
N ARG A 227 -30.02 -30.96 2.16
CA ARG A 227 -31.38 -31.39 2.58
C ARG A 227 -32.25 -30.23 3.04
N CYS A 228 -32.12 -29.09 2.37
CA CYS A 228 -32.94 -27.91 2.63
C CYS A 228 -34.43 -28.18 2.37
N TYR A 229 -34.75 -29.07 1.44
CA TYR A 229 -36.13 -29.49 1.14
C TYR A 229 -36.81 -30.28 2.28
N GLU A 230 -36.05 -30.72 3.29
CA GLU A 230 -36.58 -31.39 4.49
C GLU A 230 -36.88 -30.39 5.62
N VAL A 231 -36.56 -29.10 5.43
CA VAL A 231 -36.78 -28.04 6.42
C VAL A 231 -38.09 -27.32 6.08
N HIS A 232 -39.07 -27.41 6.98
CA HIS A 232 -40.39 -26.79 6.80
C HIS A 232 -40.57 -25.48 7.58
N GLU A 233 -39.74 -25.24 8.61
CA GLU A 233 -39.75 -23.99 9.36
C GLU A 233 -38.93 -22.93 8.63
N ASN A 234 -39.52 -21.74 8.40
CA ASN A 234 -38.89 -20.64 7.64
C ASN A 234 -38.34 -21.09 6.27
N ALA A 235 -39.05 -22.04 5.65
CA ALA A 235 -38.63 -22.75 4.45
C ALA A 235 -38.48 -21.78 3.28
N ASN A 236 -37.39 -21.91 2.52
CA ASN A 236 -37.26 -21.20 1.25
C ASN A 236 -36.70 -22.16 0.20
N ASN A 237 -36.97 -21.88 -1.07
CA ASN A 237 -36.32 -22.60 -2.15
C ASN A 237 -34.85 -22.13 -2.27
N LEU A 238 -33.94 -22.97 -1.80
CA LEU A 238 -32.50 -22.71 -1.80
C LEU A 238 -31.76 -23.45 -2.93
N PHE A 239 -32.49 -23.99 -3.91
CA PHE A 239 -31.90 -24.76 -5.00
C PHE A 239 -31.30 -23.86 -6.08
N GLU A 240 -30.04 -24.04 -6.40
CA GLU A 240 -29.42 -23.40 -7.57
C GLU A 240 -29.64 -24.25 -8.83
N MET A 241 -29.75 -23.59 -9.97
CA MET A 241 -30.06 -24.20 -11.26
C MET A 241 -28.91 -24.01 -12.24
N ASN A 242 -28.84 -24.87 -13.25
CA ASN A 242 -27.83 -24.75 -14.29
C ASN A 242 -27.97 -23.41 -15.04
N ILE A 243 -26.90 -22.61 -15.06
CA ILE A 243 -26.86 -21.36 -15.83
C ILE A 243 -26.86 -21.60 -17.34
N VAL A 244 -26.38 -22.77 -17.78
CA VAL A 244 -26.37 -23.19 -19.18
C VAL A 244 -27.74 -23.75 -19.54
N LYS A 245 -28.34 -23.20 -20.60
CA LYS A 245 -29.58 -23.77 -21.13
C LYS A 245 -29.24 -24.97 -22.00
N VAL A 246 -29.67 -26.15 -21.56
CA VAL A 246 -29.46 -27.40 -22.29
C VAL A 246 -30.71 -27.72 -23.12
N LEU A 247 -30.51 -28.05 -24.38
CA LEU A 247 -31.55 -28.38 -25.33
C LEU A 247 -31.26 -29.78 -25.91
N LYS A 248 -32.32 -30.48 -26.33
CA LYS A 248 -32.19 -31.70 -27.11
C LYS A 248 -33.02 -31.61 -28.37
N LYS A 249 -32.39 -31.85 -29.52
CA LYS A 249 -33.02 -31.80 -30.84
C LYS A 249 -32.46 -32.88 -31.75
N ASP A 250 -33.33 -33.61 -32.42
CA ASP A 250 -32.98 -34.76 -33.26
C ASP A 250 -32.15 -35.82 -32.51
N GLY A 251 -32.36 -35.92 -31.18
CA GLY A 251 -31.60 -36.79 -30.29
C GLY A 251 -30.24 -36.27 -29.83
N GLU A 252 -29.79 -35.10 -30.29
CA GLU A 252 -28.49 -34.51 -29.95
C GLU A 252 -28.59 -33.44 -28.86
N VAL A 253 -27.63 -33.42 -27.95
CA VAL A 253 -27.50 -32.40 -26.89
C VAL A 253 -26.87 -31.12 -27.45
N LEU A 254 -27.53 -29.99 -27.20
CA LEU A 254 -27.09 -28.64 -27.56
C LEU A 254 -27.05 -27.76 -26.31
N CYS A 255 -26.22 -26.71 -26.31
CA CYS A 255 -26.10 -25.78 -25.20
C CYS A 255 -26.18 -24.33 -25.68
N ASP A 256 -26.98 -23.51 -25.02
CA ASP A 256 -26.97 -22.04 -25.13
C ASP A 256 -26.26 -21.45 -23.90
N PHE A 257 -25.09 -20.85 -24.16
CA PHE A 257 -24.21 -20.25 -23.15
C PHE A 257 -24.47 -18.76 -22.93
N SER A 258 -25.50 -18.16 -23.54
CA SER A 258 -25.73 -16.70 -23.48
C SER A 258 -25.85 -16.16 -22.05
N ASN A 259 -26.50 -16.90 -21.15
CA ASN A 259 -26.61 -16.51 -19.73
C ASN A 259 -25.27 -16.62 -19.00
N LEU A 260 -24.51 -17.67 -19.29
CA LEU A 260 -23.18 -17.93 -18.72
C LEU A 260 -22.21 -16.81 -19.13
N ASP A 261 -22.15 -16.49 -20.42
CA ASP A 261 -21.28 -15.44 -20.95
C ASP A 261 -21.63 -14.07 -20.37
N LYS A 262 -22.93 -13.72 -20.37
CA LYS A 262 -23.38 -12.45 -19.80
C LYS A 262 -23.02 -12.31 -18.32
N TYR A 263 -23.08 -13.40 -17.55
CA TYR A 263 -22.69 -13.38 -16.14
C TYR A 263 -21.17 -13.23 -15.96
N ILE A 264 -20.36 -13.97 -16.73
CA ILE A 264 -18.89 -13.84 -16.70
C ILE A 264 -18.46 -12.41 -17.08
N ASP A 265 -19.02 -11.86 -18.16
CA ASP A 265 -18.70 -10.51 -18.61
C ASP A 265 -19.06 -9.46 -17.53
N LEU A 266 -20.14 -9.69 -16.78
CA LEU A 266 -20.56 -8.84 -15.66
C LEU A 266 -19.59 -8.92 -14.48
N CYS A 267 -19.13 -10.11 -14.12
CA CYS A 267 -18.08 -10.27 -13.11
C CYS A 267 -16.78 -9.58 -13.52
N PHE A 268 -16.39 -9.70 -14.79
CA PHE A 268 -15.16 -9.13 -15.31
C PHE A 268 -15.22 -7.60 -15.38
N LYS A 269 -16.38 -7.02 -15.72
CA LYS A 269 -16.65 -5.58 -15.59
C LYS A 269 -16.33 -5.07 -14.19
N HIS A 270 -16.59 -5.86 -13.15
CA HIS A 270 -16.29 -5.54 -11.75
C HIS A 270 -14.93 -6.02 -11.25
N LYS A 271 -14.03 -6.47 -12.14
CA LYS A 271 -12.69 -6.99 -11.83
C LYS A 271 -12.70 -8.26 -10.94
N ILE A 272 -13.79 -9.02 -10.97
CA ILE A 272 -13.88 -10.34 -10.37
C ILE A 272 -13.49 -11.34 -11.46
N ASN A 273 -12.18 -11.60 -11.60
CA ASN A 273 -11.64 -12.29 -12.78
C ASN A 273 -10.38 -13.11 -12.52
N LYS A 274 -10.05 -13.41 -11.25
CA LYS A 274 -8.85 -14.20 -10.92
C LYS A 274 -9.07 -15.70 -11.07
N GLU A 275 -10.32 -16.14 -10.89
CA GLU A 275 -10.70 -17.54 -10.91
C GLU A 275 -12.16 -17.69 -11.31
N ILE A 276 -12.46 -18.76 -12.03
CA ILE A 276 -13.83 -19.21 -12.30
C ILE A 276 -13.99 -20.59 -11.67
N ASN A 277 -14.95 -20.72 -10.76
CA ASN A 277 -15.37 -21.97 -10.16
C ASN A 277 -16.54 -22.57 -10.95
N LEU A 278 -16.43 -23.85 -11.34
CA LEU A 278 -17.55 -24.63 -11.86
C LEU A 278 -18.10 -25.53 -10.75
N PHE A 279 -19.31 -25.23 -10.29
CA PHE A 279 -20.02 -26.03 -9.30
C PHE A 279 -20.85 -27.14 -9.93
N GLY A 280 -20.88 -28.28 -9.23
CA GLY A 280 -21.88 -29.32 -9.46
C GLY A 280 -21.48 -30.43 -10.43
N LEU A 281 -20.22 -30.47 -10.87
CA LEU A 281 -19.69 -31.54 -11.73
C LEU A 281 -19.08 -32.71 -10.94
N VAL A 282 -18.65 -32.46 -9.70
CA VAL A 282 -18.07 -33.46 -8.78
C VAL A 282 -18.45 -33.07 -7.35
N GLY A 283 -18.80 -34.06 -6.53
CA GLY A 283 -19.03 -33.90 -5.10
C GLY A 283 -20.45 -33.45 -4.73
N ASN A 284 -21.49 -33.94 -5.42
CA ASN A 284 -22.88 -33.64 -5.04
C ASN A 284 -23.30 -34.50 -3.83
N TRP A 285 -23.00 -34.01 -2.62
CA TRP A 285 -23.32 -34.57 -1.29
C TRP A 285 -24.54 -35.50 -1.24
N ASP A 286 -24.39 -36.78 -0.84
CA ASP A 286 -25.44 -37.83 -0.61
C ASP A 286 -26.84 -37.48 -1.16
N ALA A 287 -26.91 -37.14 -2.45
CA ALA A 287 -28.12 -36.62 -3.08
C ALA A 287 -28.85 -37.71 -3.85
N PHE A 288 -28.39 -38.97 -3.80
CA PHE A 288 -29.16 -40.10 -4.33
C PHE A 288 -30.56 -40.18 -3.72
N LYS A 289 -30.73 -39.77 -2.45
CA LYS A 289 -32.04 -39.67 -1.79
C LYS A 289 -32.96 -38.59 -2.39
N PHE A 290 -32.39 -37.53 -2.96
CA PHE A 290 -33.12 -36.51 -3.72
C PHE A 290 -33.42 -36.97 -5.16
N GLY A 291 -32.84 -38.10 -5.59
CA GLY A 291 -32.97 -38.68 -6.92
C GLY A 291 -31.77 -38.37 -7.81
N SER A 292 -31.29 -39.37 -8.56
CA SER A 292 -30.21 -39.21 -9.55
C SER A 292 -30.73 -39.66 -10.92
N PRO A 293 -31.04 -38.74 -11.85
CA PRO A 293 -31.53 -39.10 -13.17
C PRO A 293 -30.44 -39.74 -14.04
N LEU A 294 -29.17 -39.40 -13.79
CA LEU A 294 -28.02 -40.04 -14.44
C LEU A 294 -27.77 -41.39 -13.76
N GLU A 295 -28.19 -42.48 -14.42
CA GLU A 295 -28.29 -43.81 -13.81
C GLU A 295 -26.95 -44.56 -13.76
N ASP A 296 -26.06 -44.28 -14.71
CA ASP A 296 -24.78 -44.99 -14.90
C ASP A 296 -23.58 -44.27 -14.28
N TYR A 297 -23.80 -43.21 -13.49
CA TYR A 297 -22.74 -42.38 -12.89
C TYR A 297 -22.78 -42.41 -11.35
N LYS A 298 -21.61 -42.44 -10.70
CA LYS A 298 -21.47 -42.62 -9.24
C LYS A 298 -21.51 -41.31 -8.45
N ASP A 299 -22.10 -40.28 -9.02
CA ASP A 299 -22.36 -38.99 -8.40
C ASP A 299 -23.72 -38.51 -8.87
N ALA A 300 -24.46 -37.83 -8.01
CA ALA A 300 -25.85 -37.49 -8.27
C ALA A 300 -25.95 -36.19 -9.09
N ILE A 301 -25.48 -36.26 -10.34
CA ILE A 301 -25.52 -35.17 -11.31
C ILE A 301 -26.93 -35.04 -11.88
N ARG A 302 -27.41 -33.80 -12.01
CA ARG A 302 -28.71 -33.48 -12.60
C ARG A 302 -28.53 -32.37 -13.61
N ILE A 303 -28.99 -32.63 -14.82
CA ILE A 303 -28.98 -31.63 -15.90
C ILE A 303 -30.32 -31.76 -16.60
N ASN A 304 -31.18 -30.77 -16.38
CA ASN A 304 -32.44 -30.61 -17.08
C ASN A 304 -32.16 -30.10 -18.50
N TYR A 305 -32.90 -30.60 -19.48
CA TYR A 305 -32.90 -30.09 -20.83
C TYR A 305 -34.33 -29.92 -21.36
N TYR A 306 -34.50 -28.97 -22.27
CA TYR A 306 -35.74 -28.85 -23.04
C TYR A 306 -35.63 -29.62 -24.36
N ASP A 307 -36.49 -30.62 -24.54
CA ASP A 307 -36.60 -31.38 -25.77
C ASP A 307 -37.42 -30.57 -26.79
N GLU A 308 -36.77 -30.09 -27.84
CA GLU A 308 -37.40 -29.22 -28.83
C GLU A 308 -38.38 -29.99 -29.73
N ASP A 309 -38.22 -31.29 -29.90
CA ASP A 309 -39.08 -32.12 -30.74
C ASP A 309 -40.35 -32.50 -30.00
N ARG A 310 -40.22 -32.93 -28.73
CA ARG A 310 -41.33 -33.31 -27.86
C ARG A 310 -42.00 -32.13 -27.16
N LYS A 311 -41.36 -30.96 -27.10
CA LYS A 311 -41.80 -29.75 -26.38
C LYS A 311 -41.98 -29.98 -24.87
N VAL A 312 -41.10 -30.76 -24.25
CA VAL A 312 -41.14 -31.10 -22.82
C VAL A 312 -39.77 -30.93 -22.16
N PHE A 313 -39.75 -30.77 -20.84
CA PHE A 313 -38.53 -30.87 -20.04
C PHE A 313 -38.26 -32.33 -19.66
N ASP A 314 -36.99 -32.73 -19.66
CA ASP A 314 -36.50 -34.05 -19.25
C ASP A 314 -35.06 -33.92 -18.71
N TYR A 315 -34.46 -35.00 -18.23
CA TYR A 315 -33.10 -34.99 -17.68
C TYR A 315 -32.14 -35.88 -18.46
N ILE A 316 -30.86 -35.53 -18.47
CA ILE A 316 -29.79 -36.42 -18.95
C ILE A 316 -29.78 -37.70 -18.11
N LYS A 317 -29.81 -38.86 -18.77
CA LYS A 317 -29.94 -40.19 -18.14
C LYS A 317 -28.72 -41.10 -18.28
N ASP A 318 -27.83 -40.82 -19.24
CA ASP A 318 -26.66 -41.65 -19.53
C ASP A 318 -25.37 -40.84 -19.70
N LYS A 319 -24.22 -41.51 -19.58
CA LYS A 319 -22.89 -40.91 -19.73
C LYS A 319 -22.61 -40.35 -21.13
N THR A 320 -23.32 -40.77 -22.18
CA THR A 320 -23.03 -40.30 -23.55
C THR A 320 -23.46 -38.85 -23.70
N ASP A 321 -24.71 -38.55 -23.32
CA ASP A 321 -25.25 -37.19 -23.31
C ASP A 321 -24.49 -36.31 -22.31
N PHE A 322 -24.12 -36.86 -21.13
CA PHE A 322 -23.32 -36.11 -20.15
C PHE A 322 -21.91 -35.78 -20.68
N ALA A 323 -21.24 -36.74 -21.34
CA ALA A 323 -19.96 -36.51 -21.98
C ALA A 323 -20.05 -35.43 -23.07
N LYS A 324 -21.15 -35.43 -23.84
CA LYS A 324 -21.43 -34.40 -24.85
C LYS A 324 -21.61 -33.02 -24.22
N TYR A 325 -22.37 -32.91 -23.13
CA TYR A 325 -22.51 -31.67 -22.37
C TYR A 325 -21.17 -31.13 -21.87
N LEU A 326 -20.36 -31.97 -21.22
CA LEU A 326 -19.02 -31.61 -20.74
C LEU A 326 -18.13 -31.12 -21.89
N ASN A 327 -18.15 -31.83 -23.02
CA ASN A 327 -17.39 -31.46 -24.20
C ASN A 327 -17.76 -30.05 -24.70
N LEU A 328 -19.06 -29.76 -24.80
CA LEU A 328 -19.57 -28.45 -25.23
C LEU A 328 -19.17 -27.35 -24.24
N LEU A 329 -19.37 -27.57 -22.94
CA LEU A 329 -19.03 -26.61 -21.89
C LEU A 329 -17.54 -26.24 -21.90
N PHE A 330 -16.65 -27.24 -21.87
CA PHE A 330 -15.21 -26.98 -21.83
C PHE A 330 -14.66 -26.43 -23.15
N SER A 331 -15.22 -26.83 -24.29
CA SER A 331 -14.83 -26.26 -25.59
C SER A 331 -15.29 -24.80 -25.72
N HIS A 332 -16.44 -24.45 -25.17
CA HIS A 332 -16.90 -23.07 -25.10
C HIS A 332 -15.96 -22.20 -24.24
N LEU A 333 -15.64 -22.65 -23.03
CA LEU A 333 -14.71 -21.94 -22.13
C LEU A 333 -13.30 -21.79 -22.74
N GLU A 334 -12.81 -22.82 -23.44
CA GLU A 334 -11.54 -22.75 -24.19
C GLU A 334 -11.62 -21.74 -25.34
N SER A 335 -12.69 -21.75 -26.13
CA SER A 335 -12.87 -20.80 -27.24
C SER A 335 -12.93 -19.33 -26.78
N ARG A 336 -13.35 -19.11 -25.53
CA ARG A 336 -13.37 -17.81 -24.85
C ARG A 336 -12.04 -17.46 -24.17
N GLY A 337 -11.04 -18.36 -24.20
CA GLY A 337 -9.75 -18.18 -23.54
C GLY A 337 -9.83 -18.20 -22.00
N LEU A 338 -10.84 -18.87 -21.43
CA LEU A 338 -11.12 -18.86 -19.98
C LEU A 338 -10.66 -20.13 -19.25
N LEU A 339 -10.23 -21.15 -19.98
CA LEU A 339 -9.90 -22.46 -19.41
C LEU A 339 -8.78 -22.37 -18.36
N ASP A 340 -7.77 -21.53 -18.58
CA ASP A 340 -6.59 -21.40 -17.70
C ASP A 340 -6.91 -20.94 -16.27
N ILE A 341 -8.00 -20.18 -16.11
CA ILE A 341 -8.48 -19.67 -14.81
C ILE A 341 -9.69 -20.43 -14.28
N THR A 342 -10.19 -21.41 -15.05
CA THR A 342 -11.35 -22.22 -14.69
C THR A 342 -10.93 -23.41 -13.83
N LYS A 343 -11.63 -23.62 -12.72
CA LYS A 343 -11.45 -24.75 -11.82
C LYS A 343 -12.78 -25.44 -11.57
N ILE A 344 -12.81 -26.77 -11.58
CA ILE A 344 -13.92 -27.50 -10.98
C ILE A 344 -13.72 -27.42 -9.47
N ILE A 345 -14.66 -26.77 -8.78
CA ILE A 345 -14.64 -26.70 -7.33
C ILE A 345 -15.41 -27.88 -6.74
N VAL A 346 -14.82 -28.52 -5.74
CA VAL A 346 -15.40 -29.68 -5.06
C VAL A 346 -15.57 -29.34 -3.59
N ASP A 347 -16.82 -29.42 -3.14
CA ASP A 347 -17.25 -29.07 -1.79
C ASP A 347 -17.26 -30.32 -0.90
N GLU A 348 -16.27 -30.42 -0.03
CA GLU A 348 -16.13 -31.43 1.03
C GLU A 348 -16.18 -32.89 0.53
N PRO A 349 -15.29 -33.28 -0.41
CA PRO A 349 -15.25 -34.65 -0.91
C PRO A 349 -14.84 -35.64 0.20
N ASP A 350 -15.57 -36.76 0.30
CA ASP A 350 -15.38 -37.80 1.31
C ASP A 350 -14.97 -39.16 0.72
N ASN A 351 -15.08 -39.34 -0.60
CA ASN A 351 -14.73 -40.57 -1.31
C ASN A 351 -13.73 -40.32 -2.45
N ILE A 352 -12.47 -40.72 -2.21
CA ILE A 352 -11.36 -40.52 -3.16
C ILE A 352 -11.53 -41.37 -4.44
N GLU A 353 -12.06 -42.59 -4.33
CA GLU A 353 -12.24 -43.46 -5.49
C GLU A 353 -13.27 -42.88 -6.46
N VAL A 354 -14.41 -42.41 -5.93
CA VAL A 354 -15.45 -41.73 -6.73
C VAL A 354 -14.92 -40.43 -7.32
N PHE A 355 -14.18 -39.64 -6.53
CA PHE A 355 -13.56 -38.42 -7.00
C PHE A 355 -12.62 -38.68 -8.19
N ASN A 356 -11.72 -39.67 -8.08
CA ASN A 356 -10.78 -40.03 -9.16
C ASN A 356 -11.53 -40.55 -10.41
N GLU A 357 -12.54 -41.40 -10.24
CA GLU A 357 -13.36 -41.91 -11.36
C GLU A 357 -14.06 -40.76 -12.12
N ASN A 358 -14.62 -39.80 -11.38
CA ASN A 358 -15.29 -38.64 -11.96
C ASN A 358 -14.30 -37.72 -12.69
N VAL A 359 -13.13 -37.46 -12.10
CA VAL A 359 -12.06 -36.67 -12.71
C VAL A 359 -11.60 -37.30 -14.03
N ASP A 360 -11.37 -38.62 -14.05
CA ASP A 360 -10.99 -39.35 -15.25
C ASP A 360 -12.06 -39.29 -16.34
N PHE A 361 -13.33 -39.45 -15.96
CA PHE A 361 -14.44 -39.34 -16.90
C PHE A 361 -14.55 -37.93 -17.49
N ILE A 362 -14.45 -36.90 -16.65
CA ILE A 362 -14.52 -35.49 -17.06
C ILE A 362 -13.36 -35.16 -18.01
N LYS A 363 -12.14 -35.58 -17.67
CA LYS A 363 -10.95 -35.37 -18.52
C LYS A 363 -11.11 -36.01 -19.91
N LYS A 364 -11.62 -37.23 -19.98
CA LYS A 364 -11.89 -37.89 -21.28
C LYS A 364 -12.98 -37.16 -22.05
N SER A 365 -14.06 -36.76 -21.37
CA SER A 365 -15.23 -36.11 -21.97
C SER A 365 -14.94 -34.68 -22.45
N SER A 366 -14.01 -33.98 -21.81
CA SER A 366 -13.57 -32.65 -22.23
C SER A 366 -12.65 -32.65 -23.46
N GLY A 367 -12.29 -33.83 -23.98
CA GLY A 367 -11.33 -33.97 -25.08
C GLY A 367 -9.87 -33.99 -24.61
N ASN A 368 -9.60 -34.49 -23.40
CA ASN A 368 -8.29 -34.49 -22.74
C ASN A 368 -7.69 -33.09 -22.52
N LYS A 369 -8.56 -32.09 -22.35
CA LYS A 369 -8.15 -30.74 -21.94
C LYS A 369 -7.53 -30.78 -20.54
N ASP A 370 -6.63 -29.83 -20.27
CA ASP A 370 -6.06 -29.66 -18.94
C ASP A 370 -7.10 -28.99 -18.03
N ILE A 371 -7.69 -29.77 -17.13
CA ILE A 371 -8.74 -29.31 -16.21
C ILE A 371 -8.15 -29.19 -14.82
N LYS A 372 -8.36 -28.02 -14.23
CA LYS A 372 -7.87 -27.66 -12.90
C LYS A 372 -8.94 -27.90 -11.84
N TYR A 373 -8.49 -28.18 -10.63
CA TYR A 373 -9.37 -28.51 -9.50
C TYR A 373 -9.09 -27.61 -8.30
N LYS A 374 -10.18 -27.27 -7.60
CA LYS A 374 -10.18 -26.61 -6.30
C LYS A 374 -10.97 -27.44 -5.31
N CYS A 375 -10.48 -27.58 -4.08
CA CYS A 375 -11.22 -28.32 -3.05
C CYS A 375 -11.39 -27.47 -1.78
N ALA A 376 -12.61 -27.43 -1.23
CA ALA A 376 -12.86 -27.08 0.16
C ALA A 376 -12.99 -28.38 0.95
N ILE A 377 -12.14 -28.64 1.95
CA ILE A 377 -12.05 -29.98 2.55
C ILE A 377 -12.36 -30.02 4.05
N HIS A 378 -12.92 -31.16 4.46
CA HIS A 378 -13.17 -31.53 5.85
C HIS A 378 -12.11 -32.42 6.47
N HIS A 379 -11.32 -33.11 5.66
CA HIS A 379 -10.31 -34.06 6.11
C HIS A 379 -9.04 -33.90 5.26
N GLN A 380 -7.93 -33.49 5.88
CA GLN A 380 -6.65 -33.32 5.19
C GLN A 380 -6.18 -34.61 4.48
N GLU A 381 -6.55 -35.77 5.02
CA GLU A 381 -6.27 -37.07 4.42
C GLU A 381 -6.72 -37.17 2.96
N PHE A 382 -7.82 -36.49 2.58
CA PHE A 382 -8.26 -36.41 1.19
C PHE A 382 -7.17 -35.79 0.31
N PHE A 383 -6.62 -34.64 0.70
CA PHE A 383 -5.56 -33.97 -0.05
C PHE A 383 -4.24 -34.74 -0.04
N GLU A 384 -3.91 -35.45 1.05
CA GLU A 384 -2.68 -36.25 1.14
C GLU A 384 -2.72 -37.51 0.26
N LYS A 385 -3.91 -38.10 0.05
CA LYS A 385 -4.09 -39.35 -0.71
C LYS A 385 -4.60 -39.16 -2.13
N CYS A 386 -5.09 -37.97 -2.47
CA CYS A 386 -5.58 -37.68 -3.81
C CYS A 386 -4.41 -37.61 -4.81
N GLU A 387 -4.48 -38.40 -5.88
CA GLU A 387 -3.48 -38.42 -6.96
C GLU A 387 -3.70 -37.27 -7.97
N ILE A 388 -4.84 -36.58 -7.89
CA ILE A 388 -5.19 -35.49 -8.80
C ILE A 388 -4.50 -34.20 -8.37
N ASN A 389 -4.10 -33.42 -9.38
CA ASN A 389 -3.50 -32.12 -9.17
C ASN A 389 -4.53 -31.08 -8.71
N ILE A 390 -4.70 -30.96 -7.40
CA ILE A 390 -5.47 -29.87 -6.78
C ILE A 390 -4.59 -28.61 -6.80
N GLU A 391 -5.01 -27.60 -7.56
CA GLU A 391 -4.31 -26.31 -7.70
C GLU A 391 -4.65 -25.39 -6.52
N ASN A 392 -5.93 -25.31 -6.14
CA ASN A 392 -6.37 -24.50 -5.01
C ASN A 392 -6.97 -25.33 -3.88
N LEU A 393 -6.68 -24.95 -2.64
CA LEU A 393 -7.17 -25.64 -1.46
C LEU A 393 -7.74 -24.65 -0.43
N SER A 394 -8.86 -25.01 0.16
CA SER A 394 -9.42 -24.32 1.32
C SER A 394 -9.60 -25.29 2.49
N LEU A 395 -8.96 -25.02 3.62
CA LEU A 395 -9.17 -25.80 4.85
C LEU A 395 -10.27 -25.17 5.69
N ASN A 396 -11.19 -25.98 6.21
CA ASN A 396 -12.06 -25.49 7.26
C ASN A 396 -11.23 -25.14 8.51
N THR A 397 -11.74 -24.26 9.38
CA THR A 397 -11.00 -23.81 10.57
C THR A 397 -10.48 -24.96 11.45
N CYS A 398 -11.21 -26.07 11.60
CA CYS A 398 -10.73 -27.20 12.39
C CYS A 398 -9.51 -27.88 11.73
N GLU A 399 -9.57 -28.16 10.43
CA GLU A 399 -8.45 -28.75 9.70
C GLU A 399 -7.25 -27.81 9.59
N LEU A 400 -7.50 -26.50 9.48
CA LEU A 400 -6.46 -25.48 9.54
C LEU A 400 -5.66 -25.58 10.85
N ILE A 401 -6.36 -25.67 11.99
CA ILE A 401 -5.72 -25.81 13.30
C ILE A 401 -5.08 -27.19 13.48
N ASN A 402 -5.72 -28.25 12.97
CA ASN A 402 -5.18 -29.61 13.00
C ASN A 402 -3.83 -29.71 12.24
N ASN A 403 -3.68 -28.93 11.16
CA ASN A 403 -2.50 -28.93 10.28
C ASN A 403 -1.58 -27.72 10.49
N ILE A 404 -1.66 -27.03 11.63
CA ILE A 404 -0.99 -25.75 11.86
C ILE A 404 0.54 -25.77 11.64
N ASN A 405 1.19 -26.92 11.85
CA ASN A 405 2.63 -27.09 11.66
C ASN A 405 3.03 -27.47 10.22
N LYS A 406 2.07 -27.84 9.37
CA LYS A 406 2.27 -28.23 7.96
C LYS A 406 1.84 -27.14 6.96
N LEU A 407 1.28 -26.02 7.44
CA LEU A 407 0.67 -25.01 6.55
C LEU A 407 1.66 -24.44 5.53
N ASP A 408 2.89 -24.14 5.93
CA ASP A 408 3.91 -23.62 5.01
C ASP A 408 4.34 -24.66 3.96
N GLU A 409 4.34 -25.96 4.31
CA GLU A 409 4.61 -27.05 3.36
C GLU A 409 3.47 -27.19 2.35
N ILE A 410 2.21 -27.17 2.82
CA ILE A 410 1.02 -27.24 1.97
C ILE A 410 0.98 -26.04 1.03
N LYS A 411 1.23 -24.83 1.57
CA LYS A 411 1.29 -23.60 0.79
C LYS A 411 2.31 -23.70 -0.34
N LYS A 412 3.54 -24.11 -0.03
CA LYS A 412 4.59 -24.26 -1.04
C LYS A 412 4.19 -25.23 -2.16
N LYS A 413 3.56 -26.37 -1.82
CA LYS A 413 3.08 -27.33 -2.82
C LYS A 413 2.03 -26.73 -3.77
N LEU A 414 1.19 -25.83 -3.27
CA LEU A 414 0.16 -25.14 -4.08
C LEU A 414 0.78 -24.01 -4.91
N GLU A 415 1.72 -23.25 -4.34
CA GLU A 415 2.49 -22.21 -5.05
C GLU A 415 3.29 -22.79 -6.22
N ASP A 416 3.92 -23.96 -6.04
CA ASP A 416 4.64 -24.69 -7.10
C ASP A 416 3.71 -25.09 -8.27
N ARG A 417 2.39 -25.11 -8.05
CA ARG A 417 1.34 -25.38 -9.04
C ARG A 417 0.67 -24.10 -9.55
N GLY A 418 1.09 -22.92 -9.08
CA GLY A 418 0.49 -21.63 -9.42
C GLY A 418 -0.87 -21.36 -8.77
N GLY A 419 -1.21 -22.08 -7.71
CA GLY A 419 -2.51 -21.98 -7.04
C GLY A 419 -2.50 -21.23 -5.71
N TYR A 420 -3.67 -21.17 -5.08
CA TYR A 420 -3.93 -20.40 -3.85
C TYR A 420 -4.32 -21.31 -2.67
N PHE A 421 -3.89 -20.91 -1.48
CA PHE A 421 -4.21 -21.55 -0.23
C PHE A 421 -5.05 -20.66 0.67
N THR A 422 -6.33 -21.01 0.84
CA THR A 422 -7.28 -20.28 1.67
C THR A 422 -7.74 -21.13 2.86
N TRP A 423 -8.58 -20.54 3.70
CA TRP A 423 -9.30 -21.24 4.74
C TRP A 423 -10.74 -20.72 4.84
N TYR A 424 -11.62 -21.49 5.48
CA TYR A 424 -13.02 -21.12 5.63
C TYR A 424 -13.56 -21.48 7.01
N SER A 425 -14.61 -20.76 7.43
CA SER A 425 -15.48 -21.18 8.52
C SER A 425 -16.90 -21.36 7.98
N CYS A 426 -17.56 -22.45 8.36
CA CYS A 426 -18.91 -22.80 7.96
C CYS A 426 -19.80 -22.87 9.21
N CYS A 427 -20.67 -23.87 9.31
CA CYS A 427 -21.53 -24.09 10.46
C CYS A 427 -20.81 -24.48 11.77
N PHE A 428 -19.49 -24.66 11.71
CA PHE A 428 -18.60 -24.87 12.84
C PHE A 428 -17.20 -24.32 12.48
N PRO A 429 -16.26 -24.29 13.45
CA PRO A 429 -16.47 -24.25 14.90
C PRO A 429 -17.20 -22.97 15.35
N ASN A 430 -17.56 -22.87 16.63
CA ASN A 430 -18.17 -21.66 17.21
C ASN A 430 -17.28 -20.42 17.13
N LYS A 431 -15.96 -20.66 17.14
CA LYS A 431 -14.88 -19.68 17.04
C LYS A 431 -13.86 -20.27 16.09
N LEU A 432 -13.24 -19.56 15.17
CA LEU A 432 -13.37 -18.17 14.77
C LEU A 432 -14.42 -18.08 13.64
N ASN A 433 -15.60 -17.50 13.88
CA ASN A 433 -16.73 -17.52 12.93
C ASN A 433 -17.43 -16.15 12.78
N VAL A 434 -18.45 -16.09 11.93
CA VAL A 434 -19.18 -14.84 11.58
C VAL A 434 -20.71 -15.03 11.66
N PHE A 435 -21.16 -15.80 12.64
CA PHE A 435 -22.58 -15.94 12.95
C PHE A 435 -23.12 -14.64 13.57
N LEU A 436 -24.44 -14.54 13.72
CA LEU A 436 -25.05 -13.40 14.42
C LEU A 436 -24.61 -13.31 15.89
N ASP A 437 -24.40 -14.46 16.54
CA ASP A 437 -23.95 -14.59 17.94
C ASP A 437 -22.42 -14.53 18.11
N SER A 438 -21.65 -14.61 17.02
CA SER A 438 -20.18 -14.47 17.09
C SER A 438 -19.80 -13.08 17.58
N PRO A 439 -18.77 -12.95 18.45
CA PRO A 439 -18.17 -11.66 18.74
C PRO A 439 -17.81 -10.95 17.43
N LEU A 440 -18.30 -9.73 17.23
CA LEU A 440 -18.23 -9.07 15.92
C LEU A 440 -16.79 -8.88 15.42
N ILE A 441 -15.84 -8.67 16.35
CA ILE A 441 -14.41 -8.60 16.06
C ILE A 441 -13.90 -9.83 15.28
N GLU A 442 -14.50 -11.01 15.44
CA GLU A 442 -14.09 -12.24 14.73
C GLU A 442 -14.22 -12.12 13.20
N SER A 443 -15.13 -11.27 12.71
CA SER A 443 -15.22 -10.96 11.27
C SER A 443 -13.98 -10.22 10.79
N ARG A 444 -13.46 -9.29 11.60
CA ARG A 444 -12.23 -8.54 11.32
C ARG A 444 -10.97 -9.39 11.47
N LEU A 445 -10.95 -10.30 12.45
CA LEU A 445 -9.82 -11.19 12.69
C LEU A 445 -9.57 -12.19 11.56
N LYS A 446 -10.48 -12.35 10.59
CA LYS A 446 -10.24 -13.15 9.39
C LYS A 446 -8.99 -12.69 8.64
N GLY A 447 -8.77 -11.38 8.49
CA GLY A 447 -7.57 -10.84 7.87
C GLY A 447 -6.30 -11.10 8.69
N TRP A 448 -6.37 -10.88 10.00
CA TRP A 448 -5.27 -11.10 10.94
C TRP A 448 -4.81 -12.55 10.97
N PHE A 449 -5.74 -13.51 11.05
CA PHE A 449 -5.40 -14.92 11.06
C PHE A 449 -4.94 -15.42 9.70
N THR A 450 -5.48 -14.90 8.59
CA THR A 450 -4.95 -15.19 7.25
C THR A 450 -3.48 -14.79 7.15
N TYR A 451 -3.13 -13.58 7.60
CA TYR A 451 -1.74 -13.11 7.67
C TYR A 451 -0.89 -14.04 8.56
N TYR A 452 -1.35 -14.26 9.80
CA TYR A 452 -0.58 -15.01 10.81
C TYR A 452 -0.33 -16.46 10.39
N PHE A 453 -1.31 -17.12 9.77
CA PHE A 453 -1.18 -18.47 9.23
C PHE A 453 -0.44 -18.55 7.90
N ASN A 454 -0.02 -17.41 7.34
CA ASN A 454 0.68 -17.31 6.06
C ASN A 454 -0.18 -17.82 4.88
N LEU A 455 -1.48 -17.59 4.90
CA LEU A 455 -2.42 -18.01 3.85
C LEU A 455 -2.69 -16.86 2.85
N ASP A 456 -3.28 -17.18 1.72
CA ASP A 456 -3.54 -16.20 0.65
C ASP A 456 -4.87 -15.46 0.83
N GLY A 457 -5.83 -16.06 1.55
CA GLY A 457 -7.13 -15.45 1.73
C GLY A 457 -8.13 -16.29 2.51
N PHE A 458 -9.41 -15.94 2.37
CA PHE A 458 -10.52 -16.51 3.11
C PHE A 458 -11.69 -16.84 2.18
N LEU A 459 -12.30 -18.00 2.41
CA LEU A 459 -13.48 -18.47 1.71
C LEU A 459 -14.70 -18.46 2.65
N ARG A 460 -15.87 -18.11 2.12
CA ARG A 460 -17.16 -18.30 2.81
C ARG A 460 -18.22 -18.78 1.82
N TRP A 461 -18.91 -19.85 2.20
CA TRP A 461 -19.86 -20.55 1.32
C TRP A 461 -21.14 -19.77 0.96
N ALA A 462 -21.41 -18.65 1.62
CA ALA A 462 -22.64 -17.91 1.39
C ALA A 462 -22.45 -16.40 1.58
N TYR A 463 -22.42 -15.66 0.47
CA TYR A 463 -22.54 -14.20 0.51
C TYR A 463 -23.94 -13.77 1.00
N GLY A 464 -24.98 -14.38 0.45
CA GLY A 464 -26.36 -14.19 0.87
C GLY A 464 -27.27 -15.30 0.34
N VAL A 465 -27.61 -16.25 1.19
CA VAL A 465 -28.63 -17.28 0.96
C VAL A 465 -29.69 -17.09 2.03
N TRP A 466 -30.86 -16.59 1.63
CA TRP A 466 -31.84 -16.14 2.61
C TRP A 466 -33.00 -17.13 2.80
N PRO A 467 -33.44 -17.35 4.05
CA PRO A 467 -34.73 -17.97 4.32
C PRO A 467 -35.88 -17.01 3.92
N GLU A 468 -37.12 -17.49 3.98
CA GLU A 468 -38.30 -16.75 3.49
C GLU A 468 -38.54 -15.47 4.31
N ASP A 469 -38.65 -15.59 5.63
CA ASP A 469 -38.98 -14.46 6.51
C ASP A 469 -37.73 -13.89 7.22
N LEU A 470 -36.65 -13.67 6.47
CA LEU A 470 -35.34 -13.22 6.97
C LEU A 470 -35.46 -12.02 7.93
N PHE A 471 -36.23 -10.98 7.58
CA PHE A 471 -36.31 -9.77 8.37
C PHE A 471 -36.99 -9.95 9.73
N LYS A 472 -37.80 -11.00 9.90
CA LYS A 472 -38.37 -11.36 11.21
C LYS A 472 -37.51 -12.37 11.94
N ASN A 473 -36.99 -13.37 11.25
CA ASN A 473 -36.24 -14.47 11.86
C ASN A 473 -35.11 -14.95 10.95
N ALA A 474 -33.87 -14.85 11.44
CA ALA A 474 -32.68 -15.37 10.76
C ALA A 474 -32.52 -16.89 10.87
N SER A 475 -33.23 -17.53 11.79
CA SER A 475 -33.11 -18.96 12.07
C SER A 475 -33.68 -19.78 10.91
N TYR A 476 -32.99 -20.85 10.53
CA TYR A 476 -33.45 -21.75 9.47
C TYR A 476 -33.29 -23.22 9.88
N LYS A 477 -32.05 -23.68 10.00
CA LYS A 477 -31.70 -25.07 10.36
C LYS A 477 -30.87 -25.10 11.64
N LYS A 478 -31.39 -24.48 12.70
CA LYS A 478 -30.65 -24.13 13.94
C LYS A 478 -29.81 -25.26 14.56
N GLU A 479 -30.26 -26.52 14.46
CA GLU A 479 -29.54 -27.69 14.99
C GLU A 479 -28.25 -28.01 14.23
N LYS A 480 -28.09 -27.46 13.01
CA LYS A 480 -26.90 -27.64 12.17
C LYS A 480 -26.25 -26.32 11.80
N TRP A 481 -27.04 -25.29 11.48
CA TRP A 481 -26.56 -24.00 10.98
C TRP A 481 -27.06 -22.89 11.89
N LYS A 482 -26.12 -22.26 12.58
CA LYS A 482 -26.40 -21.09 13.41
C LYS A 482 -26.89 -19.92 12.56
N ALA A 483 -27.76 -19.10 13.13
CA ALA A 483 -28.27 -17.90 12.48
C ALA A 483 -27.12 -16.97 12.03
N GLY A 484 -27.17 -16.55 10.77
CA GLY A 484 -26.09 -15.80 10.12
C GLY A 484 -25.04 -16.66 9.41
N ASP A 485 -25.10 -17.99 9.49
CA ASP A 485 -24.19 -18.85 8.71
C ASP A 485 -24.37 -18.64 7.20
N MET A 486 -25.64 -18.60 6.77
CA MET A 486 -26.09 -18.57 5.39
C MET A 486 -26.00 -17.20 4.71
N PHE A 487 -25.62 -16.11 5.42
CA PHE A 487 -25.56 -14.78 4.81
C PHE A 487 -24.65 -13.81 5.55
N LEU A 488 -23.96 -12.97 4.77
CA LEU A 488 -23.21 -11.79 5.21
C LEU A 488 -23.93 -10.49 4.89
N VAL A 489 -24.84 -10.50 3.90
CA VAL A 489 -25.60 -9.32 3.48
C VAL A 489 -27.10 -9.62 3.49
N TYR A 490 -27.91 -8.56 3.43
CA TYR A 490 -29.37 -8.59 3.41
C TYR A 490 -29.92 -8.12 2.06
N PRO A 491 -31.12 -8.54 1.66
CA PRO A 491 -31.76 -8.07 0.44
C PRO A 491 -32.32 -6.64 0.62
N GLY A 492 -31.89 -5.68 -0.18
CA GLY A 492 -32.40 -4.30 -0.15
C GLY A 492 -33.61 -4.12 -1.06
N LYS A 493 -34.57 -3.28 -0.63
CA LYS A 493 -35.79 -2.97 -1.43
C LYS A 493 -35.50 -2.34 -2.79
N ASP A 494 -34.31 -1.78 -2.97
CA ASP A 494 -33.78 -1.14 -4.17
C ASP A 494 -33.01 -2.11 -5.08
N MET A 495 -33.16 -3.43 -4.89
CA MET A 495 -32.45 -4.48 -5.64
C MET A 495 -30.93 -4.48 -5.43
N LYS A 496 -30.44 -3.84 -4.36
CA LYS A 496 -29.02 -3.82 -3.95
C LYS A 496 -28.86 -4.59 -2.64
N PRO A 497 -27.70 -5.23 -2.38
CA PRO A 497 -27.48 -5.84 -1.08
C PRO A 497 -27.26 -4.73 -0.04
N MET A 498 -27.90 -4.90 1.12
CA MET A 498 -27.64 -4.13 2.33
C MET A 498 -26.54 -4.81 3.13
N ASP A 499 -25.48 -4.05 3.42
CA ASP A 499 -24.36 -4.57 4.21
C ASP A 499 -24.79 -4.95 5.64
N SER A 500 -24.07 -5.91 6.21
CA SER A 500 -24.07 -6.11 7.66
C SER A 500 -22.83 -5.51 8.31
N VAL A 501 -22.90 -5.29 9.61
CA VAL A 501 -21.73 -4.93 10.42
C VAL A 501 -20.63 -6.01 10.35
N ARG A 502 -21.01 -7.29 10.17
CA ARG A 502 -20.06 -8.42 9.98
C ARG A 502 -19.32 -8.29 8.65
N CYS A 503 -20.04 -7.99 7.57
CA CYS A 503 -19.49 -7.73 6.24
C CYS A 503 -18.49 -6.56 6.27
N ARG A 504 -18.85 -5.45 6.92
CA ARG A 504 -17.93 -4.30 7.08
C ARG A 504 -16.70 -4.62 7.93
N ASN A 505 -16.86 -5.39 9.02
CA ASN A 505 -15.71 -5.81 9.81
C ASN A 505 -14.78 -6.75 9.02
N LEU A 506 -15.31 -7.62 8.15
CA LEU A 506 -14.49 -8.43 7.22
C LEU A 506 -13.66 -7.55 6.29
N LEU A 507 -14.25 -6.51 5.69
CA LEU A 507 -13.53 -5.50 4.89
C LEU A 507 -12.39 -4.86 5.70
N PHE A 508 -12.66 -4.44 6.93
CA PHE A 508 -11.63 -3.85 7.80
C PHE A 508 -10.50 -4.85 8.09
N GLY A 509 -10.84 -6.13 8.22
CA GLY A 509 -9.86 -7.21 8.38
C GLY A 509 -8.95 -7.37 7.16
N ILE A 510 -9.51 -7.30 5.96
CA ILE A 510 -8.75 -7.35 4.71
C ILE A 510 -7.77 -6.16 4.61
N GLN A 511 -8.19 -4.97 5.01
CA GLN A 511 -7.29 -3.81 5.08
C GLN A 511 -6.19 -4.00 6.13
N ASP A 512 -6.51 -4.58 7.29
CA ASP A 512 -5.50 -4.90 8.30
C ASP A 512 -4.46 -5.90 7.77
N PHE A 513 -4.88 -6.90 6.97
CA PHE A 513 -3.97 -7.81 6.30
C PHE A 513 -2.98 -7.06 5.40
N GLU A 514 -3.46 -6.12 4.58
CA GLU A 514 -2.60 -5.32 3.70
C GLU A 514 -1.63 -4.43 4.50
N ILE A 515 -2.08 -3.86 5.62
CA ILE A 515 -1.20 -3.11 6.52
C ILE A 515 -0.12 -4.02 7.10
N LEU A 516 -0.47 -5.22 7.59
CA LEU A 516 0.49 -6.17 8.13
C LEU A 516 1.51 -6.62 7.08
N LYS A 517 1.09 -6.88 5.83
CA LYS A 517 1.98 -7.19 4.70
C LYS A 517 2.91 -6.02 4.37
N SER A 518 2.40 -4.78 4.37
CA SER A 518 3.23 -3.59 4.17
C SER A 518 4.24 -3.37 5.30
N MET A 519 3.85 -3.65 6.54
CA MET A 519 4.76 -3.55 7.69
C MET A 519 5.78 -4.69 7.69
N GLU A 520 5.42 -5.89 7.23
CA GLU A 520 6.33 -7.01 7.04
C GLU A 520 7.46 -6.67 6.09
N SER A 521 7.17 -6.03 4.95
CA SER A 521 8.21 -5.66 3.98
C SER A 521 9.22 -4.65 4.56
N LYS A 522 8.83 -3.89 5.59
CA LYS A 522 9.64 -2.85 6.25
C LYS A 522 10.36 -3.36 7.51
N LEU A 523 9.67 -4.13 8.36
CA LEU A 523 10.14 -4.59 9.68
C LEU A 523 10.63 -6.03 9.70
N GLY A 524 10.25 -6.84 8.70
CA GLY A 524 10.49 -8.28 8.66
C GLY A 524 9.41 -9.11 9.38
N LYS A 525 9.12 -10.29 8.82
CA LYS A 525 8.05 -11.21 9.27
C LYS A 525 8.17 -11.63 10.73
N GLU A 526 9.39 -11.88 11.22
CA GLU A 526 9.62 -12.29 12.61
C GLU A 526 9.18 -11.22 13.63
N VAL A 527 9.42 -9.95 13.32
CA VAL A 527 9.02 -8.82 14.18
C VAL A 527 7.50 -8.72 14.24
N ILE A 528 6.83 -8.80 13.09
CA ILE A 528 5.36 -8.74 13.03
C ILE A 528 4.75 -9.92 13.79
N ASN A 529 5.21 -11.15 13.53
CA ASN A 529 4.73 -12.36 14.18
C ASN A 529 4.85 -12.28 15.71
N LYS A 530 5.97 -11.79 16.23
CA LYS A 530 6.18 -11.63 17.67
C LYS A 530 5.22 -10.63 18.31
N GLU A 531 4.88 -9.54 17.62
CA GLU A 531 3.91 -8.56 18.12
C GLU A 531 2.49 -9.12 18.09
N ILE A 532 2.05 -9.71 16.96
CA ILE A 532 0.68 -10.22 16.81
C ILE A 532 0.42 -11.45 17.68
N GLU A 533 1.44 -12.26 18.00
CA GLU A 533 1.34 -13.38 18.95
C GLU A 533 0.81 -12.98 20.32
N ARG A 534 1.02 -11.72 20.74
CA ARG A 534 0.52 -11.21 22.02
C ARG A 534 -1.00 -11.11 22.03
N LEU A 535 -1.61 -10.88 20.87
CA LEU A 535 -3.06 -10.74 20.72
C LEU A 535 -3.72 -12.02 20.19
N LEU A 536 -3.12 -12.70 19.21
CA LEU A 536 -3.69 -13.89 18.57
C LEU A 536 -3.36 -15.20 19.30
N GLY A 537 -2.39 -15.16 20.21
CA GLY A 537 -1.83 -16.33 20.87
C GLY A 537 -0.84 -17.11 19.99
N LYS A 538 0.01 -17.90 20.65
CA LYS A 538 1.02 -18.74 19.97
C LYS A 538 0.37 -19.89 19.22
N LYS A 539 0.77 -20.12 17.97
CA LYS A 539 0.32 -21.27 17.15
C LYS A 539 0.45 -22.60 17.89
N SER A 540 1.55 -22.82 18.61
CA SER A 540 1.81 -24.04 19.39
C SER A 540 0.81 -24.33 20.51
N LYS A 541 -0.02 -23.34 20.91
CA LYS A 541 -1.09 -23.52 21.90
C LYS A 541 -2.47 -23.74 21.28
N MET A 542 -2.61 -23.58 19.96
CA MET A 542 -3.85 -23.83 19.24
C MET A 542 -4.03 -25.33 19.03
N LYS A 543 -5.24 -25.83 19.29
CA LYS A 543 -5.52 -27.28 19.21
C LYS A 543 -6.88 -27.55 18.60
N PHE A 544 -6.94 -28.52 17.71
CA PHE A 544 -8.19 -29.18 17.35
C PHE A 544 -8.57 -30.14 18.48
N LEU A 545 -9.81 -30.06 18.97
CA LEU A 545 -10.26 -30.83 20.13
C LEU A 545 -11.06 -32.09 19.75
N GLY A 546 -11.27 -32.34 18.46
CA GLY A 546 -12.26 -33.31 17.98
C GLY A 546 -13.65 -32.68 17.86
N GLU A 547 -14.62 -33.44 17.32
CA GLU A 547 -16.05 -33.06 17.28
C GLU A 547 -16.33 -31.65 16.74
N ARG A 548 -15.55 -31.20 15.74
CA ARG A 548 -15.70 -29.88 15.09
C ARG A 548 -15.46 -28.69 16.04
N ASP A 549 -14.67 -28.87 17.10
CA ASP A 549 -14.31 -27.82 18.06
C ASP A 549 -12.80 -27.52 18.11
N ILE A 550 -12.45 -26.29 18.48
CA ILE A 550 -11.06 -25.82 18.55
C ILE A 550 -10.77 -25.02 19.82
N LYS A 551 -9.51 -25.06 20.25
CA LYS A 551 -8.97 -24.19 21.29
C LYS A 551 -8.05 -23.14 20.69
N MET A 552 -8.42 -21.87 20.83
CA MET A 552 -7.60 -20.71 20.48
C MET A 552 -7.69 -19.67 21.61
N ASN A 553 -6.62 -18.90 21.82
CA ASN A 553 -6.58 -17.85 22.84
C ASN A 553 -6.19 -16.53 22.19
N TYR A 554 -7.20 -15.83 21.65
CA TYR A 554 -7.04 -14.51 21.05
C TYR A 554 -7.83 -13.45 21.83
N SER A 555 -7.35 -12.22 21.81
CA SER A 555 -8.04 -11.07 22.36
C SER A 555 -9.27 -10.72 21.54
N ILE A 556 -10.35 -10.32 22.22
CA ILE A 556 -11.55 -9.75 21.60
C ILE A 556 -11.58 -8.22 21.68
N SER A 557 -10.53 -7.59 22.22
CA SER A 557 -10.45 -6.13 22.36
C SER A 557 -10.00 -5.46 21.06
N HIS A 558 -10.92 -4.76 20.40
CA HIS A 558 -10.63 -3.97 19.20
C HIS A 558 -9.50 -2.94 19.42
N GLY A 559 -9.51 -2.24 20.56
CA GLY A 559 -8.52 -1.22 20.89
C GLY A 559 -7.09 -1.75 20.94
N GLU A 560 -6.89 -3.00 21.38
CA GLU A 560 -5.55 -3.63 21.40
C GLU A 560 -4.99 -3.85 20.00
N TYR A 561 -5.82 -4.32 19.05
CA TYR A 561 -5.42 -4.47 17.65
C TYR A 561 -5.09 -3.12 17.01
N MET A 562 -5.90 -2.09 17.29
CA MET A 562 -5.68 -0.75 16.74
C MET A 562 -4.40 -0.12 17.28
N THR A 563 -4.12 -0.32 18.57
CA THR A 563 -2.87 0.11 19.21
C THR A 563 -1.65 -0.59 18.62
N LEU A 564 -1.72 -1.92 18.45
CA LEU A 564 -0.62 -2.68 17.84
C LEU A 564 -0.35 -2.21 16.41
N ARG A 565 -1.39 -2.06 15.60
CA ARG A 565 -1.30 -1.57 14.22
C ARG A 565 -0.67 -0.18 14.14
N LYS A 566 -1.17 0.76 14.95
CA LYS A 566 -0.58 2.10 15.09
C LYS A 566 0.90 2.02 15.44
N ASN A 567 1.27 1.18 16.42
CA ASN A 567 2.66 1.03 16.83
C ASN A 567 3.55 0.45 15.73
N LEU A 568 3.06 -0.51 14.95
CA LEU A 568 3.79 -1.05 13.79
C LEU A 568 4.04 0.03 12.73
N ILE A 569 3.01 0.81 12.39
CA ILE A 569 3.10 1.92 11.44
C ILE A 569 4.09 2.99 11.95
N ASN A 570 3.97 3.39 13.21
CA ASN A 570 4.82 4.42 13.79
C ASN A 570 6.29 3.99 13.93
N LYS A 571 6.57 2.70 14.13
CA LYS A 571 7.95 2.15 14.15
C LYS A 571 8.72 2.40 12.85
N VAL A 572 8.05 2.68 11.74
CA VAL A 572 8.67 2.81 10.41
C VAL A 572 8.38 4.13 9.72
N ASN A 573 7.87 5.14 10.43
CA ASN A 573 7.39 6.37 9.80
C ASN A 573 8.38 7.53 9.95
N PRO A 574 9.22 7.77 8.92
CA PRO A 574 9.98 9.00 8.83
C PRO A 574 9.04 10.21 8.75
N ARG A 575 9.43 11.29 9.42
CA ARG A 575 8.75 12.59 9.40
C ARG A 575 9.76 13.70 9.61
N SER A 576 9.43 14.92 9.23
CA SER A 576 10.21 16.09 9.66
C SER A 576 10.26 16.17 11.19
N ALA A 577 11.42 16.59 11.71
CA ALA A 577 11.59 16.90 13.11
C ALA A 577 10.72 18.10 13.49
N LYS A 578 10.25 18.14 14.74
CA LYS A 578 9.54 19.30 15.28
C LYS A 578 10.55 20.30 15.84
N PRO A 579 10.23 21.62 15.88
CA PRO A 579 11.13 22.62 16.44
C PRO A 579 11.63 22.32 17.86
N GLU A 580 10.77 21.74 18.70
CA GLU A 580 11.09 21.29 20.07
C GLU A 580 12.02 20.07 20.13
N GLU A 581 12.12 19.30 19.04
CA GLU A 581 12.98 18.10 18.95
C GLU A 581 14.39 18.44 18.44
N PHE A 582 14.64 19.68 18.00
CA PHE A 582 15.91 20.09 17.39
C PHE A 582 17.13 19.68 18.21
N GLU A 583 17.14 20.00 19.51
CA GLU A 583 18.26 19.65 20.39
C GLU A 583 18.45 18.13 20.51
N SER A 584 17.37 17.35 20.52
CA SER A 584 17.44 15.88 20.55
C SER A 584 18.06 15.32 19.27
N VAL A 585 17.78 15.92 18.11
CA VAL A 585 18.41 15.53 16.84
C VAL A 585 19.90 15.87 16.86
N ILE A 586 20.26 17.10 17.27
CA ILE A 586 21.67 17.51 17.38
C ILE A 586 22.45 16.61 18.36
N ASN A 587 21.84 16.21 19.47
CA ASN A 587 22.43 15.29 20.43
C ASN A 587 22.66 13.90 19.83
N LEU A 588 21.71 13.37 19.05
CA LEU A 588 21.89 12.08 18.36
C LEU A 588 23.04 12.16 17.34
N ILE A 589 23.09 13.22 16.54
CA ILE A 589 24.15 13.46 15.55
C ILE A 589 25.52 13.54 16.23
N ASN A 590 25.66 14.34 17.29
CA ASN A 590 26.91 14.45 18.04
C ASN A 590 27.29 13.14 18.72
N LYS A 591 26.33 12.41 19.30
CA LYS A 591 26.57 11.08 19.88
C LYS A 591 27.26 10.18 18.85
N VAL A 592 26.72 10.09 17.64
CA VAL A 592 27.21 9.18 16.60
C VAL A 592 28.53 9.64 15.97
N PHE A 593 28.66 10.92 15.63
CA PHE A 593 29.79 11.43 14.86
C PHE A 593 30.93 12.03 15.70
N ARG A 594 30.71 12.35 16.98
CA ARG A 594 31.69 13.01 17.86
C ARG A 594 31.92 12.23 19.14
N ASP A 595 30.90 12.09 20.00
CA ASP A 595 31.08 11.59 21.37
C ASP A 595 31.62 10.16 21.40
N LEU A 596 31.04 9.26 20.59
CA LEU A 596 31.49 7.87 20.46
C LEU A 596 32.92 7.74 19.88
N ARG A 597 33.47 8.80 19.30
CA ARG A 597 34.83 8.88 18.76
C ARG A 597 35.78 9.68 19.67
N GLY A 598 35.32 10.13 20.84
CA GLY A 598 36.12 10.93 21.77
C GLY A 598 36.38 12.37 21.32
N HIS A 599 35.54 12.91 20.42
CA HIS A 599 35.65 14.30 19.95
C HIS A 599 34.63 15.20 20.65
N LYS A 600 34.85 16.53 20.58
CA LYS A 600 33.91 17.53 21.09
C LYS A 600 32.63 17.57 20.22
N PRO A 601 31.45 17.87 20.79
CA PRO A 601 30.16 17.88 20.06
C PRO A 601 30.01 19.12 19.17
N THR A 602 30.79 19.20 18.09
CA THR A 602 30.91 20.38 17.21
C THR A 602 30.12 20.29 15.91
N MET A 603 29.33 19.23 15.68
CA MET A 603 28.65 19.02 14.38
C MET A 603 27.82 20.21 13.92
N GLN A 604 27.08 20.85 14.83
CA GLN A 604 26.28 22.03 14.48
C GLN A 604 27.14 23.24 14.08
N GLN A 605 28.33 23.40 14.67
CA GLN A 605 29.24 24.50 14.39
C GLN A 605 29.94 24.33 13.04
N GLU A 606 30.19 23.07 12.66
CA GLU A 606 30.82 22.70 11.39
C GLU A 606 29.83 22.80 10.22
N PHE A 607 28.59 22.34 10.43
CA PHE A 607 27.53 22.30 9.40
C PHE A 607 26.34 23.25 9.72
N PRO A 608 26.56 24.56 9.91
CA PRO A 608 25.55 25.49 10.47
C PRO A 608 24.38 25.80 9.55
N LEU A 609 24.50 25.51 8.25
CA LEU A 609 23.39 25.65 7.30
C LEU A 609 22.50 24.40 7.28
N LEU A 610 23.11 23.21 7.38
CA LEU A 610 22.41 21.92 7.40
C LEU A 610 21.69 21.72 8.75
N LEU A 611 22.40 21.97 9.85
CA LEU A 611 21.96 21.73 11.22
C LEU A 611 21.43 23.02 11.85
N ASN A 612 20.32 23.50 11.29
CA ASN A 612 19.73 24.79 11.62
C ASN A 612 18.23 24.65 11.92
N LYS A 613 17.71 25.41 12.89
CA LYS A 613 16.26 25.45 13.17
C LYS A 613 15.43 25.91 11.97
N ASN A 614 15.98 26.76 11.11
CA ASN A 614 15.33 27.18 9.86
C ASN A 614 15.32 26.09 8.78
N ASN A 615 16.05 24.99 8.98
CA ASN A 615 16.10 23.83 8.09
C ASN A 615 15.40 22.60 8.71
N ILE A 616 14.63 22.78 9.80
CA ILE A 616 14.02 21.67 10.57
C ILE A 616 13.13 20.78 9.70
N ASP A 617 12.43 21.34 8.71
CA ASP A 617 11.54 20.61 7.81
C ASP A 617 12.29 19.56 6.96
N ASN A 618 13.60 19.74 6.78
CA ASN A 618 14.49 18.84 6.05
C ASN A 618 15.37 17.98 6.97
N MET A 619 15.12 18.01 8.29
CA MET A 619 15.70 17.11 9.27
C MET A 619 14.70 15.98 9.51
N ILE A 620 14.85 14.85 8.83
CA ILE A 620 13.87 13.77 8.85
C ILE A 620 14.27 12.73 9.89
N VAL A 621 13.34 12.39 10.77
CA VAL A 621 13.59 11.56 11.95
C VAL A 621 12.67 10.35 12.01
N ILE A 622 13.12 9.31 12.69
CA ILE A 622 12.29 8.24 13.25
C ILE A 622 12.39 8.32 14.78
N SER A 623 11.24 8.35 15.45
CA SER A 623 11.12 8.35 16.90
C SER A 623 10.59 7.02 17.42
N LYS A 624 11.13 6.55 18.56
CA LYS A 624 10.63 5.38 19.30
C LYS A 624 10.55 5.72 20.78
N ASP A 625 9.39 5.47 21.39
CA ASP A 625 9.12 5.77 22.80
C ASP A 625 9.50 7.22 23.17
N ASP A 626 9.06 8.18 22.35
CA ASP A 626 9.38 9.62 22.43
C ASP A 626 10.87 10.00 22.35
N LYS A 627 11.74 9.07 21.98
CA LYS A 627 13.16 9.31 21.71
C LYS A 627 13.43 9.32 20.19
N ILE A 628 14.18 10.31 19.71
CA ILE A 628 14.71 10.28 18.33
C ILE A 628 15.80 9.21 18.25
N VAL A 629 15.63 8.22 17.37
CA VAL A 629 16.52 7.06 17.25
C VAL A 629 17.24 6.98 15.91
N SER A 630 16.81 7.73 14.90
CA SER A 630 17.50 7.85 13.62
C SER A 630 17.14 9.15 12.93
N ASP A 631 18.08 9.70 12.17
CA ASP A 631 17.86 10.90 11.37
C ASP A 631 18.61 10.88 10.01
N VAL A 632 18.07 11.65 9.07
CA VAL A 632 18.71 12.07 7.81
C VAL A 632 18.41 13.54 7.63
N ASN A 633 19.46 14.34 7.42
CA ASN A 633 19.34 15.77 7.23
C ASN A 633 19.73 16.12 5.80
N TYR A 634 19.05 17.08 5.20
CA TYR A 634 19.48 17.65 3.93
C TYR A 634 19.24 19.15 3.83
N LEU A 635 20.01 19.81 2.98
CA LEU A 635 19.89 21.24 2.70
C LEU A 635 19.64 21.45 1.21
N ILE A 636 18.58 22.17 0.86
CA ILE A 636 18.31 22.56 -0.53
C ILE A 636 19.02 23.89 -0.81
N GLN A 637 19.78 23.94 -1.89
CA GLN A 637 20.48 25.14 -2.35
C GLN A 637 20.36 25.28 -3.87
N ASP A 638 20.37 26.53 -4.33
CA ASP A 638 20.42 26.80 -5.76
C ASP A 638 21.88 26.76 -6.25
N VAL A 639 22.10 26.09 -7.38
CA VAL A 639 23.37 26.05 -8.11
C VAL A 639 23.13 26.66 -9.47
N THR A 640 23.94 27.64 -9.85
CA THR A 640 23.90 28.18 -11.20
C THR A 640 24.93 27.45 -12.06
N ILE A 641 24.54 27.06 -13.27
CA ILE A 641 25.40 26.45 -14.29
C ILE A 641 25.36 27.36 -15.50
N GLN A 642 26.41 28.18 -15.66
CA GLN A 642 26.53 29.17 -16.73
C GLN A 642 25.27 30.04 -16.89
N GLY A 643 24.75 30.52 -15.75
CA GLY A 643 23.56 31.38 -15.68
C GLY A 643 22.21 30.66 -15.63
N ASN A 644 22.20 29.32 -15.52
CA ASN A 644 20.98 28.52 -15.43
C ASN A 644 20.89 27.86 -14.06
N ASP A 645 19.84 28.19 -13.31
CA ASP A 645 19.72 27.80 -11.91
C ASP A 645 19.00 26.46 -11.76
N ILE A 646 19.60 25.56 -10.98
CA ILE A 646 19.05 24.27 -10.61
C ILE A 646 19.02 24.13 -9.09
N LYS A 647 18.04 23.37 -8.57
CA LYS A 647 17.94 23.04 -7.15
C LYS A 647 18.70 21.77 -6.83
N VAL A 648 19.72 21.89 -5.98
CA VAL A 648 20.53 20.77 -5.51
C VAL A 648 20.29 20.56 -4.02
N ALA A 649 19.96 19.33 -3.63
CA ALA A 649 19.89 18.95 -2.23
C ALA A 649 21.18 18.29 -1.76
N ALA A 650 21.64 18.66 -0.57
CA ALA A 650 22.83 18.13 0.05
C ALA A 650 22.49 17.28 1.27
N ILE A 651 22.64 15.94 1.17
CA ILE A 651 22.41 15.03 2.30
C ILE A 651 23.66 14.97 3.18
N GLY A 652 23.47 15.11 4.49
CA GLY A 652 24.52 15.00 5.49
C GLY A 652 24.02 14.46 6.84
N ALA A 653 24.98 14.11 7.71
CA ALA A 653 24.72 13.65 9.07
C ALA A 653 23.71 12.47 9.18
N VAL A 654 23.73 11.53 8.24
CA VAL A 654 22.86 10.35 8.29
C VAL A 654 23.29 9.41 9.41
N CYS A 655 22.45 9.20 10.42
CA CYS A 655 22.75 8.27 11.50
C CYS A 655 21.53 7.55 12.09
N THR A 656 21.84 6.47 12.81
CA THR A 656 20.94 5.72 13.69
C THR A 656 21.67 5.57 15.02
N ASP A 657 20.96 5.67 16.14
CA ASP A 657 21.52 5.38 17.46
C ASP A 657 22.04 3.93 17.47
N PRO A 658 23.29 3.64 17.91
CA PRO A 658 23.85 2.29 17.90
C PRO A 658 22.97 1.21 18.54
N ASP A 659 22.19 1.57 19.57
CA ASP A 659 21.25 0.64 20.24
C ASP A 659 20.06 0.21 19.35
N TYR A 660 19.90 0.87 18.20
CA TYR A 660 18.79 0.72 17.26
C TYR A 660 19.26 0.38 15.84
N GLU A 661 20.54 0.06 15.66
CA GLU A 661 21.06 -0.45 14.38
C GLU A 661 20.41 -1.79 13.99
N GLY A 662 20.43 -2.11 12.70
CA GLY A 662 19.79 -3.33 12.16
C GLY A 662 18.29 -3.21 11.85
N ASN A 663 17.59 -2.18 12.35
CA ASN A 663 16.16 -1.95 12.12
C ASN A 663 15.82 -1.27 10.77
N ARG A 664 16.81 -1.07 9.90
CA ARG A 664 16.67 -0.40 8.58
C ARG A 664 16.20 1.06 8.61
N TYR A 665 16.21 1.75 9.75
CA TYR A 665 15.70 3.13 9.88
C TYR A 665 16.32 4.14 8.92
N SER A 666 17.65 4.26 8.83
CA SER A 666 18.26 5.20 7.85
C SER A 666 17.88 4.90 6.40
N SER A 667 17.62 3.63 6.05
CA SER A 667 17.11 3.28 4.72
C SER A 667 15.68 3.78 4.52
N THR A 668 14.79 3.52 5.49
CA THR A 668 13.41 3.98 5.45
C THR A 668 13.33 5.52 5.36
N ILE A 669 14.17 6.22 6.11
CA ILE A 669 14.24 7.69 6.06
C ILE A 669 14.71 8.15 4.68
N LEU A 670 15.77 7.54 4.10
CA LEU A 670 16.28 7.94 2.79
C LEU A 670 15.26 7.76 1.66
N ASP A 671 14.43 6.71 1.71
CA ASP A 671 13.37 6.49 0.71
C ASP A 671 12.31 7.61 0.79
N TYR A 672 11.93 8.01 2.00
CA TYR A 672 11.03 9.15 2.22
C TYR A 672 11.66 10.48 1.80
N VAL A 673 12.96 10.67 2.08
CA VAL A 673 13.69 11.89 1.72
C VAL A 673 13.74 12.05 0.19
N GLU A 674 13.94 10.97 -0.56
CA GLU A 674 13.94 11.01 -2.04
C GLU A 674 12.57 11.44 -2.59
N GLU A 675 11.48 10.87 -2.08
CA GLU A 675 10.11 11.27 -2.46
C GLU A 675 9.82 12.73 -2.10
N LYS A 676 10.21 13.15 -0.89
CA LYS A 676 10.05 14.54 -0.45
C LYS A 676 10.84 15.51 -1.33
N MET A 677 12.10 15.19 -1.65
CA MET A 677 12.93 16.01 -2.56
C MET A 677 12.27 16.17 -3.94
N PHE A 678 11.70 15.11 -4.49
CA PHE A 678 10.97 15.18 -5.76
C PHE A 678 9.78 16.16 -5.68
N ASN A 679 8.99 16.07 -4.61
CA ASN A 679 7.82 16.94 -4.38
C ASN A 679 8.21 18.39 -4.10
N ASP A 680 9.34 18.63 -3.43
CA ASP A 680 9.90 19.97 -3.19
C ASP A 680 10.56 20.58 -4.45
N GLY A 681 10.60 19.81 -5.54
CA GLY A 681 11.15 20.23 -6.81
C GLY A 681 12.68 20.30 -6.80
N VAL A 682 13.35 19.42 -6.08
CA VAL A 682 14.80 19.25 -6.18
C VAL A 682 15.14 18.60 -7.53
N ASP A 683 16.13 19.15 -8.24
CA ASP A 683 16.57 18.63 -9.54
C ASP A 683 17.60 17.51 -9.35
N MET A 684 18.55 17.70 -8.45
CA MET A 684 19.63 16.74 -8.15
C MET A 684 19.91 16.64 -6.65
N VAL A 685 20.39 15.49 -6.20
CA VAL A 685 20.89 15.28 -4.84
C VAL A 685 22.36 14.92 -4.87
N SER A 686 23.15 15.49 -3.97
CA SER A 686 24.55 15.15 -3.74
C SER A 686 24.76 14.72 -2.29
N ILE A 687 25.59 13.71 -2.08
CA ILE A 687 25.80 13.05 -0.80
C ILE A 687 27.30 12.89 -0.60
N SER A 688 27.86 13.37 0.52
CA SER A 688 29.31 13.28 0.77
C SER A 688 29.84 11.85 0.92
N GLY A 689 28.97 10.87 1.15
CA GLY A 689 29.33 9.47 1.36
C GLY A 689 29.24 8.59 0.11
N THR A 690 30.01 7.51 0.10
CA THR A 690 30.10 6.51 -0.99
C THR A 690 29.68 5.10 -0.55
N ARG A 691 29.00 4.99 0.60
CA ARG A 691 28.58 3.70 1.19
C ARG A 691 27.56 2.97 0.31
N THR A 692 27.49 1.65 0.48
CA THR A 692 26.53 0.76 -0.22
C THR A 692 25.05 1.15 -0.04
N LEU A 693 24.74 1.86 1.05
CA LEU A 693 23.44 2.46 1.31
C LEU A 693 22.96 3.40 0.18
N TYR A 694 23.89 4.17 -0.40
CA TYR A 694 23.59 5.17 -1.44
C TYR A 694 23.64 4.54 -2.84
N THR A 695 24.60 3.65 -3.09
CA THR A 695 24.69 2.96 -4.39
C THR A 695 23.48 2.06 -4.64
N ARG A 696 22.90 1.42 -3.61
CA ARG A 696 21.62 0.68 -3.72
C ARG A 696 20.41 1.55 -4.07
N ARG A 697 20.51 2.88 -3.90
CA ARG A 697 19.51 3.87 -4.33
C ARG A 697 19.88 4.53 -5.65
N ASN A 698 20.85 3.96 -6.36
CA ASN A 698 21.38 4.45 -7.63
C ASN A 698 21.95 5.88 -7.54
N CYS A 699 22.56 6.22 -6.40
CA CYS A 699 23.47 7.37 -6.35
C CYS A 699 24.81 6.97 -6.95
N SER A 700 25.20 7.68 -8.00
CA SER A 700 26.34 7.36 -8.85
C SER A 700 27.62 8.01 -8.33
N LEU A 701 28.74 7.29 -8.46
CA LEU A 701 30.07 7.90 -8.41
C LEU A 701 30.41 8.36 -9.83
N VAL A 702 30.85 9.62 -9.97
CA VAL A 702 31.10 10.21 -11.29
C VAL A 702 32.55 10.69 -11.43
N LYS A 703 33.21 10.39 -12.55
CA LYS A 703 34.60 10.78 -12.86
C LYS A 703 34.67 12.05 -13.70
N ASN A 704 34.58 13.21 -13.06
CA ASN A 704 34.56 14.49 -13.77
C ASN A 704 35.45 15.57 -13.14
N CYS A 705 36.44 15.16 -12.33
CA CYS A 705 37.41 16.09 -11.75
C CYS A 705 38.84 15.62 -12.03
N TYR A 706 39.76 16.58 -12.18
CA TYR A 706 41.18 16.33 -12.09
C TYR A 706 41.65 16.52 -10.65
N ARG A 707 42.39 15.54 -10.14
CA ARG A 707 43.13 15.65 -8.88
C ARG A 707 44.57 16.03 -9.19
N TYR A 708 44.98 17.18 -8.67
CA TYR A 708 46.34 17.70 -8.77
C TYR A 708 47.06 17.46 -7.45
N THR A 709 48.30 16.96 -7.52
CA THR A 709 49.22 16.91 -6.38
C THR A 709 50.36 17.87 -6.66
N THR A 710 50.63 18.77 -5.71
CA THR A 710 51.68 19.78 -5.81
C THR A 710 52.65 19.64 -4.64
N TYR A 711 53.95 19.56 -4.93
CA TYR A 711 55.01 19.41 -3.93
C TYR A 711 55.66 20.77 -3.60
N PRO A 712 56.15 20.96 -2.37
CA PRO A 712 56.80 22.20 -1.95
C PRO A 712 58.09 22.45 -2.76
N LYS A 713 58.30 23.70 -3.18
CA LYS A 713 59.57 24.19 -3.69
C LYS A 713 59.85 25.58 -3.13
N ASP A 714 61.13 25.88 -2.92
CA ASP A 714 61.57 27.21 -2.55
C ASP A 714 61.57 28.12 -3.78
N ILE A 715 60.46 28.83 -4.00
CA ILE A 715 60.23 29.72 -5.14
C ILE A 715 59.87 31.12 -4.64
N VAL A 716 60.32 32.13 -5.39
CA VAL A 716 59.88 33.51 -5.21
C VAL A 716 58.78 33.79 -6.23
N ILE A 717 57.59 34.15 -5.75
CA ILE A 717 56.44 34.49 -6.59
C ILE A 717 56.22 36.01 -6.59
N ASP A 718 55.82 36.57 -7.74
CA ASP A 718 55.43 37.99 -7.90
C ASP A 718 53.99 38.25 -7.40
N LEU A 719 53.67 37.70 -6.23
CA LEU A 719 52.35 37.71 -5.60
C LEU A 719 52.52 37.71 -4.08
N GLU A 720 51.54 38.28 -3.38
CA GLU A 720 51.52 38.28 -1.92
C GLU A 720 50.40 37.37 -1.40
N VAL A 721 50.76 36.35 -0.59
CA VAL A 721 49.80 35.41 0.03
C VAL A 721 49.72 35.68 1.54
N LYS A 722 48.56 36.15 1.99
CA LYS A 722 48.28 36.51 3.39
C LYS A 722 47.17 35.66 3.99
N GLU A 723 47.13 35.59 5.32
CA GLU A 723 45.94 35.06 6.00
C GLU A 723 44.78 36.05 5.86
N TYR A 724 43.57 35.52 5.70
CA TYR A 724 42.35 36.28 5.56
C TYR A 724 42.00 37.05 6.84
N ASP A 725 41.55 38.29 6.66
CA ASP A 725 40.79 39.06 7.65
C ASP A 725 39.47 39.56 7.03
N GLU A 726 38.53 39.96 7.88
CA GLU A 726 37.15 40.30 7.46
C GLU A 726 37.06 41.46 6.45
N SER A 727 38.08 42.32 6.34
CA SER A 727 38.09 43.40 5.36
C SER A 727 38.03 42.91 3.90
N TYR A 728 38.52 41.70 3.62
CA TYR A 728 38.51 41.10 2.27
C TYR A 728 37.18 40.41 1.89
N LEU A 729 36.22 40.28 2.81
CA LEU A 729 35.01 39.49 2.59
C LEU A 729 34.21 39.94 1.35
N ASN A 730 34.06 41.25 1.16
CA ASN A 730 33.30 41.77 0.02
C ASN A 730 34.01 41.49 -1.31
N GLU A 731 35.32 41.74 -1.38
CA GLU A 731 36.12 41.45 -2.58
C GLU A 731 36.14 39.94 -2.89
N MET A 732 36.20 39.08 -1.86
CA MET A 732 36.08 37.62 -2.03
C MET A 732 34.73 37.20 -2.63
N ILE A 733 33.62 37.82 -2.18
CA ILE A 733 32.29 37.56 -2.72
C ILE A 733 32.21 38.04 -4.19
N GLU A 734 32.81 39.18 -4.52
CA GLU A 734 32.86 39.69 -5.89
C GLU A 734 33.58 38.71 -6.83
N ILE A 735 34.76 38.23 -6.46
CA ILE A 735 35.51 37.26 -7.28
C ILE A 735 34.84 35.88 -7.32
N TYR A 736 34.24 35.42 -6.23
CA TYR A 736 33.42 34.20 -6.23
C TYR A 736 32.28 34.28 -7.26
N ASN A 737 31.63 35.44 -7.33
CA ASN A 737 30.52 35.67 -8.25
C ASN A 737 30.93 35.78 -9.72
N GLN A 738 32.23 35.87 -10.03
CA GLN A 738 32.74 35.77 -11.39
C GLN A 738 32.70 34.33 -11.93
N ASN A 739 32.61 33.32 -11.06
CA ASN A 739 32.49 31.94 -11.51
C ASN A 739 31.08 31.66 -12.06
N SER A 740 31.01 31.31 -13.34
CA SER A 740 29.76 31.01 -14.04
C SER A 740 29.05 29.74 -13.52
N THR A 741 29.79 28.83 -12.88
CA THR A 741 29.23 27.66 -12.18
C THR A 741 29.55 27.74 -10.70
N ARG A 742 28.53 27.90 -9.85
CA ARG A 742 28.71 28.04 -8.39
C ARG A 742 27.40 27.81 -7.63
N PHE A 743 27.51 27.63 -6.33
CA PHE A 743 26.35 27.76 -5.44
C PHE A 743 25.91 29.22 -5.35
N LEU A 744 24.60 29.48 -5.39
CA LEU A 744 24.08 30.81 -5.12
C LEU A 744 24.03 31.02 -3.60
N ARG A 745 25.00 31.77 -3.09
CA ARG A 745 25.14 32.08 -1.67
C ARG A 745 24.69 33.52 -1.40
N THR A 746 23.87 33.71 -0.38
CA THR A 746 23.71 35.03 0.23
C THR A 746 25.01 35.46 0.90
N LYS A 747 25.22 36.77 1.09
CA LYS A 747 26.37 37.30 1.83
C LYS A 747 26.52 36.66 3.23
N ASN A 748 25.40 36.46 3.92
CA ASN A 748 25.39 35.83 5.24
C ASN A 748 25.80 34.36 5.18
N GLN A 749 25.27 33.59 4.23
CA GLN A 749 25.68 32.19 4.04
C GLN A 749 27.18 32.09 3.72
N PHE A 750 27.71 32.95 2.85
CA PHE A 750 29.14 32.96 2.52
C PHE A 750 29.98 33.22 3.78
N LYS A 751 29.62 34.22 4.59
CA LYS A 751 30.30 34.53 5.85
C LYS A 751 30.26 33.35 6.82
N VAL A 752 29.07 32.79 7.07
CA VAL A 752 28.87 31.68 8.00
C VAL A 752 29.68 30.44 7.58
N LEU A 753 29.68 30.10 6.29
CA LEU A 753 30.45 28.98 5.75
C LEU A 753 31.96 29.21 5.87
N LEU A 754 32.43 30.44 5.66
CA LEU A 754 33.83 30.79 5.80
C LEU A 754 34.29 30.77 7.28
N GLU A 755 33.40 31.06 8.22
CA GLU A 755 33.64 30.92 9.66
C GLU A 755 33.66 29.44 10.08
N SER A 756 32.66 28.66 9.67
CA SER A 756 32.54 27.24 10.03
C SER A 756 33.67 26.39 9.46
N ALA A 757 34.21 26.78 8.29
CA ALA A 757 35.37 26.15 7.67
C ALA A 757 36.66 26.16 8.50
N THR A 758 36.65 26.83 9.66
CA THR A 758 37.80 26.91 10.57
C THR A 758 37.59 26.25 11.92
N ILE A 759 36.48 25.54 12.12
CA ILE A 759 36.21 24.78 13.35
C ILE A 759 37.06 23.50 13.33
N PRO A 760 38.11 23.38 14.17
CA PRO A 760 38.97 22.20 14.16
C PRO A 760 38.26 21.01 14.78
N TRP A 761 38.38 19.85 14.15
CA TRP A 761 37.90 18.58 14.69
C TRP A 761 38.85 17.44 14.28
N GLY A 762 39.00 16.44 15.15
CA GLY A 762 39.95 15.35 14.94
C GLY A 762 41.39 15.85 14.78
N ASN A 763 42.03 15.48 13.67
CA ASN A 763 43.39 15.88 13.29
C ASN A 763 43.43 16.99 12.22
N PHE A 764 42.31 17.68 11.98
CA PHE A 764 42.22 18.72 10.95
C PHE A 764 42.41 20.12 11.53
N THR A 765 43.21 20.93 10.85
CA THR A 765 43.28 22.39 11.02
C THR A 765 43.04 23.07 9.68
N TYR A 766 42.74 24.37 9.69
CA TYR A 766 42.36 25.08 8.47
C TYR A 766 43.06 26.43 8.36
N LYS A 767 43.33 26.85 7.13
CA LYS A 767 43.87 28.17 6.78
C LYS A 767 42.98 28.83 5.73
N LYS A 768 42.67 30.10 5.96
CA LYS A 768 41.97 30.97 5.01
C LYS A 768 43.00 31.95 4.47
N LEU A 769 43.23 31.92 3.17
CA LEU A 769 44.30 32.66 2.52
C LEU A 769 43.72 33.54 1.43
N VAL A 770 44.31 34.73 1.30
CA VAL A 770 44.04 35.68 0.22
C VAL A 770 45.31 35.89 -0.60
N VAL A 771 45.13 36.08 -1.91
CA VAL A 771 46.22 36.26 -2.87
C VAL A 771 46.09 37.63 -3.51
N LEU A 772 47.13 38.45 -3.38
CA LEU A 772 47.17 39.83 -3.80
C LEU A 772 48.20 40.03 -4.90
N LYS A 773 47.87 40.89 -5.87
CA LYS A 773 48.82 41.46 -6.83
C LYS A 773 48.67 42.97 -6.81
N GLU A 774 49.78 43.70 -6.56
CA GLU A 774 49.76 45.16 -6.45
C GLU A 774 48.66 45.67 -5.47
N ASN A 775 48.53 45.03 -4.30
CA ASN A 775 47.48 45.27 -3.28
C ASN A 775 46.02 45.03 -3.72
N LYS A 776 45.76 44.40 -4.86
CA LYS A 776 44.40 43.99 -5.29
C LYS A 776 44.19 42.52 -5.06
N LEU A 777 43.02 42.14 -4.52
CA LEU A 777 42.64 40.74 -4.36
C LEU A 777 42.42 40.10 -5.74
N ILE A 778 43.20 39.06 -6.04
CA ILE A 778 43.11 38.30 -7.29
C ILE A 778 42.71 36.84 -7.07
N GLY A 779 42.67 36.37 -5.82
CA GLY A 779 42.27 35.01 -5.49
C GLY A 779 42.18 34.74 -4.00
N TYR A 780 41.58 33.61 -3.65
CA TYR A 780 41.49 33.13 -2.27
C TYR A 780 41.53 31.60 -2.22
N ILE A 781 41.96 31.06 -1.07
CA ILE A 781 42.13 29.63 -0.85
C ILE A 781 41.67 29.28 0.57
N VAL A 782 40.86 28.23 0.69
CA VAL A 782 40.56 27.56 1.97
C VAL A 782 41.26 26.21 1.97
N LEU A 783 42.30 26.12 2.80
CA LEU A 783 43.18 24.96 2.92
C LEU A 783 42.85 24.20 4.20
N ARG A 784 42.55 22.91 4.06
CA ARG A 784 42.53 21.95 5.17
C ARG A 784 43.93 21.35 5.31
N ILE A 785 44.48 21.35 6.53
CA ILE A 785 45.74 20.71 6.87
C ILE A 785 45.43 19.50 7.74
N ILE A 786 45.87 18.33 7.28
CA ILE A 786 45.73 17.05 7.96
C ILE A 786 47.00 16.78 8.75
N ASN A 787 46.89 16.61 10.06
CA ASN A 787 48.01 16.36 10.96
C ASN A 787 48.15 14.85 11.25
N GLU A 788 48.94 14.17 10.43
CA GLU A 788 49.30 12.75 10.60
C GLU A 788 50.82 12.63 10.85
N GLU A 789 51.46 11.48 10.55
CA GLU A 789 52.93 11.37 10.57
C GLU A 789 53.60 12.43 9.67
N ILE A 790 52.87 12.88 8.65
CA ILE A 790 53.25 13.95 7.71
C ILE A 790 52.12 14.99 7.63
N LEU A 791 52.47 16.24 7.30
CA LEU A 791 51.48 17.31 7.10
C LEU A 791 51.02 17.35 5.64
N ILE A 792 49.74 17.08 5.40
CA ILE A 792 49.14 17.08 4.06
C ILE A 792 48.15 18.24 3.94
N GLY A 793 48.21 18.97 2.84
CA GLY A 793 47.22 20.00 2.51
C GLY A 793 46.15 19.50 1.55
N GLU A 794 44.91 19.90 1.78
CA GLU A 794 43.79 19.69 0.86
C GLU A 794 43.04 20.99 0.63
N ILE A 795 42.94 21.41 -0.63
CA ILE A 795 42.18 22.60 -1.00
C ILE A 795 40.70 22.24 -0.98
N ARG A 796 39.95 22.91 -0.10
CA ARG A 796 38.49 22.73 0.00
C ARG A 796 37.74 23.78 -0.81
N GLU A 797 38.27 24.98 -0.95
CA GLU A 797 37.74 25.99 -1.87
C GLU A 797 38.88 26.84 -2.41
N ILE A 798 38.80 27.21 -3.69
CA ILE A 798 39.79 28.05 -4.35
C ILE A 798 39.11 28.88 -5.43
N TYR A 799 39.53 30.13 -5.53
CA TYR A 799 39.35 30.94 -6.72
C TYR A 799 40.70 31.59 -7.04
N ILE A 800 41.31 31.22 -8.16
CA ILE A 800 42.50 31.88 -8.69
C ILE A 800 42.65 31.56 -10.17
N ASN A 801 43.15 32.51 -10.95
CA ASN A 801 43.42 32.31 -12.38
C ASN A 801 44.46 31.18 -12.61
N SER A 802 44.24 30.38 -13.65
CA SER A 802 45.00 29.18 -14.02
C SER A 802 46.51 29.37 -14.01
N LYS A 803 46.97 30.51 -14.53
CA LYS A 803 48.40 30.85 -14.66
C LYS A 803 49.11 31.03 -13.32
N TYR A 804 48.39 31.43 -12.27
CA TYR A 804 48.95 31.66 -10.94
C TYR A 804 48.72 30.49 -9.99
N ASN A 805 47.81 29.57 -10.35
CA ASN A 805 47.36 28.52 -9.45
C ASN A 805 48.52 27.64 -8.94
N TYR A 806 49.28 27.02 -9.85
CA TYR A 806 50.36 26.10 -9.49
C TYR A 806 51.42 26.75 -8.60
N GLU A 807 51.91 27.94 -8.97
CA GLU A 807 52.95 28.65 -8.22
C GLU A 807 52.46 29.06 -6.83
N VAL A 808 51.21 29.50 -6.69
CA VAL A 808 50.62 29.87 -5.39
C VAL A 808 50.45 28.64 -4.51
N VAL A 809 49.94 27.53 -5.05
CA VAL A 809 49.76 26.29 -4.29
C VAL A 809 51.12 25.71 -3.85
N GLN A 810 52.13 25.75 -4.73
CA GLN A 810 53.49 25.32 -4.42
C GLN A 810 54.14 26.20 -3.33
N TYR A 811 53.96 27.52 -3.40
CA TYR A 811 54.40 28.45 -2.37
C TYR A 811 53.73 28.17 -1.01
N ILE A 812 52.42 27.91 -1.00
CA ILE A 812 51.68 27.57 0.22
C ILE A 812 52.18 26.26 0.83
N ALA A 813 52.44 25.24 0.01
CA ALA A 813 52.99 23.97 0.46
C ALA A 813 54.32 24.17 1.20
N ASN A 814 55.22 24.98 0.63
CA ASN A 814 56.50 25.30 1.25
C ASN A 814 56.33 26.16 2.52
N LYS A 815 55.51 27.22 2.46
CA LYS A 815 55.28 28.15 3.58
C LYS A 815 54.76 27.47 4.85
N TYR A 816 53.92 26.45 4.69
CA TYR A 816 53.32 25.73 5.81
C TYR A 816 53.98 24.37 6.09
N ASN A 817 55.16 24.09 5.51
CA ASN A 817 55.90 22.84 5.67
C ASN A 817 55.05 21.58 5.39
N LEU A 818 54.23 21.64 4.34
CA LEU A 818 53.40 20.52 3.90
C LEU A 818 54.20 19.63 2.94
N GLU A 819 54.05 18.31 3.05
CA GLU A 819 54.71 17.38 2.14
C GLU A 819 54.16 17.50 0.72
N TYR A 820 52.85 17.70 0.59
CA TYR A 820 52.19 18.04 -0.66
C TYR A 820 50.80 18.65 -0.38
N ILE A 821 50.25 19.31 -1.40
CA ILE A 821 48.88 19.78 -1.44
C ILE A 821 48.10 19.04 -2.53
N VAL A 822 46.89 18.61 -2.20
CA VAL A 822 45.92 18.05 -3.14
C VAL A 822 44.85 19.09 -3.48
N GLN A 823 44.56 19.22 -4.77
CA GLN A 823 43.48 20.07 -5.28
C GLN A 823 42.62 19.29 -6.27
N SER A 824 41.31 19.26 -6.05
CA SER A 824 40.33 18.72 -7.00
C SER A 824 39.69 19.85 -7.78
N VAL A 825 39.71 19.78 -9.12
CA VAL A 825 39.12 20.79 -10.01
C VAL A 825 38.28 20.10 -11.08
N HIS A 826 37.06 20.59 -11.32
CA HIS A 826 36.19 20.04 -12.35
C HIS A 826 36.84 20.15 -13.74
N ILE A 827 36.64 19.16 -14.61
CA ILE A 827 37.26 19.10 -15.95
C ILE A 827 36.90 20.30 -16.85
N LYS A 828 35.77 20.97 -16.58
CA LYS A 828 35.31 22.19 -17.28
C LYS A 828 35.54 23.50 -16.50
N ASP A 829 36.19 23.46 -15.33
CA ASP A 829 36.58 24.68 -14.61
C ASP A 829 37.96 25.17 -15.08
N PHE A 830 37.95 25.94 -16.17
CA PHE A 830 39.17 26.48 -16.76
C PHE A 830 39.80 27.63 -15.95
N ILE A 831 39.06 28.23 -15.02
CA ILE A 831 39.59 29.33 -14.20
C ILE A 831 40.59 28.76 -13.19
N ASN A 832 40.20 27.70 -12.48
CA ASN A 832 40.98 27.16 -11.37
C ASN A 832 41.91 26.00 -11.76
N GLN A 833 41.83 25.49 -12.99
CA GLN A 833 42.75 24.46 -13.46
C GLN A 833 44.16 25.04 -13.58
N PRO A 834 45.18 24.45 -12.93
CA PRO A 834 46.54 24.95 -13.04
C PRO A 834 47.16 24.67 -14.41
N ASP A 835 47.84 25.68 -14.98
CA ASP A 835 48.54 25.55 -16.28
C ASP A 835 49.74 24.59 -16.20
N ASN A 836 50.35 24.46 -15.02
CA ASN A 836 51.47 23.57 -14.71
C ASN A 836 51.12 22.64 -13.53
N PHE A 837 51.72 21.46 -13.43
CA PHE A 837 51.45 20.54 -12.32
C PHE A 837 52.57 19.52 -12.15
N ASP A 838 52.74 19.00 -10.92
CA ASP A 838 53.67 17.89 -10.67
C ASP A 838 53.01 16.54 -11.00
N LYS A 839 51.76 16.35 -10.55
CA LYS A 839 50.93 15.17 -10.89
C LYS A 839 49.49 15.60 -11.16
N LYS A 840 48.89 15.01 -12.20
CA LYS A 840 47.48 15.17 -12.60
C LYS A 840 46.86 13.81 -12.89
N GLU A 841 45.73 13.52 -12.29
CA GLU A 841 44.96 12.29 -12.55
C GLU A 841 43.46 12.58 -12.65
N LEU A 842 42.75 11.85 -13.53
CA LEU A 842 41.29 11.89 -13.57
C LEU A 842 40.75 11.15 -12.33
N SER A 843 39.90 11.82 -11.58
CA SER A 843 39.39 11.37 -10.29
C SER A 843 37.87 11.50 -10.24
N TYR A 844 37.28 10.82 -9.26
CA TYR A 844 35.87 10.96 -8.94
C TYR A 844 35.57 12.32 -8.29
N LEU A 845 34.36 12.83 -8.54
CA LEU A 845 33.70 13.80 -7.69
C LEU A 845 33.58 13.22 -6.28
N ASP A 846 33.87 14.02 -5.26
CA ASP A 846 33.74 13.54 -3.88
C ASP A 846 32.27 13.22 -3.54
N GLY A 847 32.04 12.01 -3.04
CA GLY A 847 30.70 11.55 -2.69
C GLY A 847 29.96 10.88 -3.84
N SER A 848 28.63 10.86 -3.75
CA SER A 848 27.73 10.28 -4.74
C SER A 848 26.61 11.25 -5.10
N ILE A 849 26.08 11.14 -6.32
CA ILE A 849 25.11 12.08 -6.89
C ILE A 849 24.00 11.36 -7.62
N LYS A 850 22.81 11.97 -7.67
CA LYS A 850 21.66 11.42 -8.40
C LYS A 850 20.77 12.53 -8.93
N ILE A 851 20.26 12.36 -10.14
CA ILE A 851 19.17 13.17 -10.69
C ILE A 851 17.87 12.74 -10.03
N ILE A 852 17.16 13.69 -9.41
CA ILE A 852 15.87 13.46 -8.75
C ILE A 852 14.73 13.75 -9.73
N ASN A 853 14.79 14.89 -10.42
CA ASN A 853 13.75 15.31 -11.36
C ASN A 853 14.35 15.59 -12.74
N TYR A 854 14.40 14.56 -13.58
CA TYR A 854 15.01 14.61 -14.91
C TYR A 854 14.39 15.66 -15.83
N GLU A 855 13.05 15.67 -15.95
CA GLU A 855 12.36 16.60 -16.85
C GLU A 855 12.52 18.05 -16.41
N LYS A 856 12.41 18.29 -15.10
CA LYS A 856 12.59 19.62 -14.53
C LYS A 856 14.04 20.10 -14.66
N LEU A 857 15.02 19.22 -14.39
CA LEU A 857 16.43 19.51 -14.60
C LEU A 857 16.70 19.95 -16.05
N CYS A 858 16.19 19.21 -17.03
CA CYS A 858 16.36 19.57 -18.45
C CYS A 858 15.69 20.90 -18.79
N ARG A 859 14.51 21.16 -18.23
CA ARG A 859 13.81 22.45 -18.41
C ARG A 859 14.61 23.62 -17.82
N ASN A 860 15.16 23.44 -16.63
CA ASN A 860 16.00 24.47 -15.98
C ASN A 860 17.32 24.69 -16.73
N LEU A 861 17.83 23.66 -17.42
CA LEU A 861 19.02 23.75 -18.27
C LEU A 861 18.73 24.17 -19.72
N ASN A 862 17.49 24.53 -20.09
CA ASN A 862 17.16 24.92 -21.47
C ASN A 862 18.04 26.09 -21.96
N GLY A 863 18.20 27.14 -21.15
CA GLY A 863 19.07 28.27 -21.49
C GLY A 863 20.57 27.90 -21.53
N TYR A 864 20.98 26.81 -20.89
CA TYR A 864 22.33 26.25 -21.03
C TYR A 864 22.47 25.55 -22.39
N PHE A 865 21.48 24.74 -22.78
CA PHE A 865 21.48 24.07 -24.08
C PHE A 865 21.52 25.07 -25.25
N LYS A 866 20.75 26.17 -25.18
CA LYS A 866 20.76 27.24 -26.20
C LYS A 866 22.11 27.94 -26.40
N GLN A 867 23.05 27.79 -25.45
CA GLN A 867 24.42 28.35 -25.60
C GLN A 867 25.32 27.50 -26.50
N TYR A 868 25.00 26.22 -26.72
CA TYR A 868 25.87 25.28 -27.45
C TYR A 868 25.22 24.71 -28.71
N VAL A 869 23.93 24.93 -28.91
CA VAL A 869 23.11 24.32 -29.97
C VAL A 869 22.05 25.32 -30.42
N ASP A 870 21.57 25.19 -31.66
CA ASP A 870 20.61 26.13 -32.27
C ASP A 870 19.31 26.22 -31.46
N GLU A 871 18.76 27.44 -31.34
CA GLU A 871 17.56 27.71 -30.54
C GLU A 871 16.35 26.90 -31.03
N ASP A 872 16.08 26.89 -32.34
CA ASP A 872 14.99 26.12 -32.96
C ASP A 872 15.08 24.62 -32.63
N PHE A 873 16.30 24.09 -32.46
CA PHE A 873 16.50 22.69 -32.08
C PHE A 873 16.13 22.45 -30.61
N VAL A 874 16.58 23.32 -29.71
CA VAL A 874 16.31 23.20 -28.26
C VAL A 874 14.83 23.40 -27.93
N ASP A 875 14.11 24.21 -28.71
CA ASP A 875 12.67 24.42 -28.52
C ASP A 875 11.82 23.23 -29.02
N GLU A 876 12.36 22.38 -29.90
CA GLU A 876 11.69 21.20 -30.45
C GLU A 876 12.06 19.87 -29.75
N ILE A 877 13.20 19.79 -29.05
CA ILE A 877 13.64 18.56 -28.38
C ILE A 877 12.81 18.26 -27.12
N GLU A 878 12.36 17.01 -26.97
CA GLU A 878 11.57 16.56 -25.83
C GLU A 878 12.40 15.76 -24.82
N PHE A 879 12.22 16.05 -23.53
CA PHE A 879 12.74 15.26 -22.41
C PHE A 879 11.56 14.71 -21.61
N LYS A 880 11.42 13.39 -21.52
CA LYS A 880 10.28 12.73 -20.84
C LYS A 880 10.70 11.50 -20.04
N THR A 881 9.94 11.21 -18.99
CA THR A 881 10.05 9.97 -18.21
C THR A 881 8.79 9.13 -18.44
N ILE A 882 8.94 7.91 -18.97
CA ILE A 882 7.83 6.97 -19.20
C ILE A 882 8.25 5.61 -18.64
N ASP A 883 7.44 5.02 -17.77
CA ASP A 883 7.70 3.69 -17.18
C ASP A 883 9.13 3.52 -16.64
N LYS A 884 9.66 4.56 -15.96
CA LYS A 884 11.05 4.64 -15.43
C LYS A 884 12.16 4.63 -16.48
N LYS A 885 11.84 4.89 -17.75
CA LYS A 885 12.81 5.15 -18.82
C LYS A 885 12.90 6.64 -19.08
N TYR A 886 14.12 7.12 -19.32
CA TYR A 886 14.44 8.52 -19.61
C TYR A 886 14.62 8.69 -21.11
N ILE A 887 13.80 9.54 -21.71
CA ILE A 887 13.68 9.66 -23.15
C ILE A 887 14.13 11.05 -23.58
N ILE A 888 15.04 11.10 -24.55
CA ILE A 888 15.36 12.29 -25.34
C ILE A 888 14.85 12.04 -26.76
N ARG A 889 13.91 12.86 -27.23
CA ARG A 889 13.30 12.69 -28.55
C ARG A 889 13.42 13.95 -29.38
N TYR A 890 13.79 13.80 -30.65
CA TYR A 890 13.79 14.88 -31.63
C TYR A 890 13.38 14.33 -33.00
N LYS A 891 12.22 14.76 -33.51
CA LYS A 891 11.63 14.27 -34.77
C LYS A 891 11.56 12.73 -34.78
N ASP A 892 12.28 12.08 -35.68
CA ASP A 892 12.29 10.62 -35.83
C ASP A 892 13.38 9.93 -35.00
N GLU A 893 14.27 10.69 -34.33
CA GLU A 893 15.30 10.14 -33.45
C GLU A 893 14.80 10.08 -32.00
N GLU A 894 15.04 8.93 -31.36
CA GLU A 894 14.69 8.70 -29.96
C GLU A 894 15.83 7.96 -29.25
N LEU A 895 16.35 8.57 -28.19
CA LEU A 895 17.29 7.96 -27.25
C LEU A 895 16.54 7.54 -26.00
N ILE A 896 16.63 6.25 -25.66
CA ILE A 896 16.03 5.67 -24.45
C ILE A 896 17.16 5.24 -23.52
N ILE A 897 17.13 5.74 -22.28
CA ILE A 897 18.02 5.32 -21.20
C ILE A 897 17.16 4.66 -20.12
N ASP A 898 17.37 3.37 -19.87
CA ASP A 898 16.61 2.56 -18.91
C ASP A 898 17.32 2.38 -17.55
N ASP A 899 18.49 3.00 -17.39
CA ASP A 899 19.30 2.99 -16.18
C ASP A 899 19.63 4.41 -15.70
N ILE A 900 19.20 4.74 -14.49
CA ILE A 900 19.46 6.03 -13.86
C ILE A 900 20.96 6.25 -13.59
N ASP A 901 21.77 5.20 -13.36
CA ASP A 901 23.22 5.37 -13.18
C ASP A 901 23.88 5.85 -14.47
N LYS A 902 23.46 5.29 -15.62
CA LYS A 902 23.87 5.79 -16.94
C LYS A 902 23.40 7.22 -17.18
N LEU A 903 22.17 7.57 -16.82
CA LEU A 903 21.68 8.94 -16.95
C LEU A 903 22.50 9.94 -16.12
N ASN A 904 22.77 9.60 -14.85
CA ASN A 904 23.59 10.44 -13.97
C ASN A 904 24.99 10.68 -14.57
N LYS A 905 25.61 9.61 -15.07
CA LYS A 905 26.93 9.68 -15.70
C LYS A 905 26.92 10.36 -17.07
N LEU A 906 25.85 10.26 -17.84
CA LEU A 906 25.72 11.02 -19.08
C LEU A 906 25.83 12.52 -18.80
N PHE A 907 25.07 12.99 -17.82
CA PHE A 907 25.07 14.41 -17.45
C PHE A 907 26.45 14.86 -16.94
N LEU A 908 27.17 14.00 -16.22
CA LEU A 908 28.35 14.43 -15.43
C LEU A 908 29.70 13.94 -15.96
N GLU A 909 29.76 12.84 -16.70
CA GLU A 909 30.96 12.29 -17.35
C GLU A 909 30.97 12.53 -18.87
N GLY A 910 29.81 12.48 -19.53
CA GLY A 910 29.68 12.76 -20.97
C GLY A 910 29.12 11.60 -21.78
N LYS A 911 29.34 11.64 -23.10
CA LYS A 911 28.75 10.68 -24.06
C LYS A 911 29.32 9.27 -23.93
N GLU A 912 30.53 9.15 -23.40
CA GLU A 912 31.34 7.92 -23.39
C GLU A 912 30.64 6.78 -22.64
N VAL A 913 29.68 7.11 -21.77
CA VAL A 913 28.91 6.13 -21.00
C VAL A 913 27.70 5.53 -21.73
N ILE A 914 27.34 6.09 -22.89
CA ILE A 914 26.20 5.66 -23.71
C ILE A 914 26.54 5.56 -25.20
N GLU A 915 27.80 5.24 -25.56
CA GLU A 915 28.22 5.22 -26.98
C GLU A 915 27.38 4.26 -27.83
N ASN A 916 27.02 3.10 -27.28
CA ASN A 916 26.22 2.08 -27.97
C ASN A 916 24.80 2.60 -28.28
N GLU A 917 24.17 3.29 -27.32
CA GLU A 917 22.83 3.85 -27.47
C GLU A 917 22.79 5.02 -28.46
N LEU A 918 23.95 5.58 -28.82
CA LEU A 918 24.09 6.69 -29.76
C LEU A 918 24.45 6.24 -31.19
N GLU A 919 24.74 4.96 -31.45
CA GLU A 919 25.29 4.48 -32.74
C GLU A 919 24.41 4.85 -33.94
N ASP A 920 23.09 4.72 -33.81
CA ASP A 920 22.12 4.97 -34.88
C ASP A 920 21.52 6.38 -34.86
N LEU A 921 21.91 7.23 -33.91
CA LEU A 921 21.34 8.56 -33.70
C LEU A 921 22.33 9.64 -34.17
N LYS A 922 22.02 10.40 -35.21
CA LYS A 922 22.93 11.41 -35.75
C LYS A 922 22.75 12.76 -35.07
N ILE A 923 21.51 13.21 -34.95
CA ILE A 923 21.17 14.54 -34.45
C ILE A 923 21.30 14.57 -32.92
N ILE A 924 20.70 13.60 -32.22
CA ILE A 924 20.79 13.49 -30.77
C ILE A 924 22.25 13.26 -30.33
N SER A 925 23.02 12.43 -31.05
CA SER A 925 24.45 12.25 -30.73
C SER A 925 25.25 13.54 -30.84
N LYS A 926 24.94 14.41 -31.82
CA LYS A 926 25.54 15.74 -31.94
C LYS A 926 25.16 16.64 -30.76
N PHE A 927 23.88 16.66 -30.38
CA PHE A 927 23.40 17.40 -29.20
C PHE A 927 24.15 16.98 -27.93
N ILE A 928 24.17 15.68 -27.63
CA ILE A 928 24.84 15.11 -26.44
C ILE A 928 26.32 15.50 -26.37
N LYS A 929 27.03 15.40 -27.49
CA LYS A 929 28.45 15.79 -27.60
C LYS A 929 28.71 17.27 -27.31
N SER A 930 27.76 18.15 -27.59
CA SER A 930 27.91 19.59 -27.40
C SER A 930 27.64 20.03 -25.96
N VAL A 931 26.67 19.41 -25.29
CA VAL A 931 26.17 19.90 -23.99
C VAL A 931 26.64 19.08 -22.80
N PHE A 932 27.05 17.82 -22.98
CA PHE A 932 27.50 16.97 -21.88
C PHE A 932 29.02 16.72 -21.92
N PRO A 933 29.68 16.56 -20.76
CA PRO A 933 29.13 16.70 -19.40
C PRO A 933 28.87 18.16 -19.01
N ILE A 934 27.90 18.42 -18.14
CA ILE A 934 27.67 19.78 -17.61
C ILE A 934 28.81 20.21 -16.67
N ASN A 935 29.10 21.52 -16.61
CA ASN A 935 30.04 22.04 -15.62
C ASN A 935 29.35 22.07 -14.24
N PHE A 936 29.61 21.07 -13.39
CA PHE A 936 28.99 20.94 -12.08
C PHE A 936 29.94 21.39 -10.96
N VAL A 937 29.36 21.84 -9.84
CA VAL A 937 30.13 22.33 -8.68
C VAL A 937 30.87 21.20 -7.97
N TRP A 938 32.03 21.51 -7.39
CA TRP A 938 32.72 20.60 -6.48
C TRP A 938 31.89 20.39 -5.21
N THR A 939 31.52 19.14 -4.95
CA THR A 939 30.63 18.72 -3.84
C THR A 939 31.32 18.61 -2.50
N SER A 940 32.64 18.83 -2.43
CA SER A 940 33.43 18.82 -1.19
C SER A 940 33.95 20.22 -0.86
N ASN A 941 33.22 21.27 -1.26
CA ASN A 941 33.58 22.66 -0.97
C ASN A 941 33.00 23.13 0.38
N LEU A 942 33.00 24.44 0.62
CA LEU A 942 32.47 25.02 1.86
C LEU A 942 31.02 24.62 2.17
N ASN A 943 30.20 24.26 1.18
CA ASN A 943 28.81 23.84 1.41
C ASN A 943 28.68 22.41 1.97
N TYR A 944 29.79 21.66 1.99
CA TYR A 944 29.87 20.25 2.37
C TYR A 944 31.04 19.96 3.32
N GLN A 945 31.66 21.00 3.91
CA GLN A 945 32.72 20.84 4.91
C GLN A 945 32.19 20.37 6.24
#